data_AF-A0A9R0D585-F1
#
_entry.id   AF-A0A9R0D585-F1
#
_cell.length_a   1.000
_cell.length_b   1.000
_cell.length_c   1.000
_cell.angle_alpha   90.00
_cell.angle_beta   90.00
_cell.angle_gamma   90.00
#
_symmetry.space_group_name_H-M   'P 1'
#
loop_
_entity.id
_entity.type
_entity.pdbx_description
1 polymer ?
#
loop_
_entity_poly.entity_id
_entity_poly.type
_entity_poly.pdbx_seq_one_letter_code
_entity_poly.pdbx_strand_id
1 'polypeptide(L)'
;MYWRLCIWAIALILLGSREAASHTMSESVSVVLHQTNMTRLTAKAIHAAGYHLHRVEHLSIMDAPKLDHIVVDDLTKMPNLKSLFITQAPRLHRVSPLPPLPELRTFIITTSGLVEVPNLSHVHDKKNNNSLAYLQAIDLEGNHIKRLSPHALRVRADQVSLNYNLLEEVPAFAFKNAQISKLSFRGNTKLKHIDENAFASNLLLRQLDLSNTAITSLPTAGLQNLETLRIEKTPSLKYIPSIYEFQSLQKAYLTHHFHCCAFHFPERHNPTRHKLYETQIAIMQSKCASASQQKKPVARRKKRSLAPLKIVMPQRKNDTTDSLEEDLSTATTSEEYDANLMDEYFSDSGSWEDDDDQGEFHEPVNNTLGTGFAIVSAECGNFSISPRKVECFPAPDALNPCEDVMGWSWLRASVWFVITAAVVGNVAVLLVLLTNHTEMTVPRFLMCHLAFSDLCTGLYLFMLAVVDLRSYGEFFNYAYDWQYGVGCKIAGFLSVFSGQLSVITLTIVTLERWFAITYAIYLERRISLSAAAKIMMGGWLYSFLMAGLPLVGVSDYSSTSICLPVESKDVGDAVYQGSIFIVSALAWVTIVVCYVQIYRSLGGGESYGGRGAAAAAERRIANKMALLIGTDLLCWAPVAFFGITALAGVPLVDVSHGKVLLVFFYPLNACANPFLYAILTKQYRRDLITLIARTGHCTWLVEKYKLAATPPPTAHTNPSAPAQLMPLVDSVTYQRSQSQCKDSSEVPL
;
A
#
# COMPACT_ATOMS: atom_id res chain seq x y z
N MET A 1 -11.91 4.50 -36.82
CA MET A 1 -11.73 3.52 -37.92
C MET A 1 -12.39 2.16 -37.63
N TYR A 2 -12.40 1.68 -36.37
CA TYR A 2 -13.08 0.43 -35.98
C TYR A 2 -14.64 0.50 -35.97
N TRP A 3 -15.24 1.67 -35.73
CA TRP A 3 -16.71 1.82 -35.70
C TRP A 3 -17.40 1.72 -37.07
N ARG A 4 -16.68 2.05 -38.16
CA ARG A 4 -17.23 2.00 -39.52
C ARG A 4 -17.18 0.61 -40.15
N LEU A 5 -16.32 -0.28 -39.66
CA LEU A 5 -16.21 -1.67 -40.11
C LEU A 5 -17.29 -2.57 -39.50
N CYS A 6 -17.73 -2.32 -38.26
CA CYS A 6 -18.84 -3.07 -37.66
C CYS A 6 -20.20 -2.77 -38.32
N ILE A 7 -20.43 -1.52 -38.73
CA ILE A 7 -21.68 -1.13 -39.42
C ILE A 7 -21.74 -1.72 -40.84
N TRP A 8 -20.60 -1.84 -41.53
CA TRP A 8 -20.53 -2.52 -42.83
C TRP A 8 -20.69 -4.04 -42.73
N ALA A 9 -20.18 -4.66 -41.66
CA ALA A 9 -20.35 -6.10 -41.42
C ALA A 9 -21.81 -6.48 -41.13
N ILE A 10 -22.56 -5.61 -40.43
CA ILE A 10 -23.99 -5.83 -40.14
C ILE A 10 -24.86 -5.54 -41.37
N ALA A 11 -24.51 -4.56 -42.20
CA ALA A 11 -25.20 -4.27 -43.46
C ALA A 11 -25.02 -5.37 -44.52
N LEU A 12 -23.86 -6.05 -44.55
CA LEU A 12 -23.61 -7.20 -45.45
C LEU A 12 -24.38 -8.46 -45.05
N ILE A 13 -24.71 -8.63 -43.76
CA ILE A 13 -25.54 -9.74 -43.28
C ILE A 13 -27.03 -9.48 -43.60
N LEU A 14 -27.47 -8.23 -43.68
CA LEU A 14 -28.87 -7.85 -43.96
C LEU A 14 -29.22 -7.77 -45.45
N LEU A 15 -28.24 -7.77 -46.36
CA LEU A 15 -28.46 -7.70 -47.82
C LEU A 15 -28.48 -9.07 -48.53
N GLY A 16 -28.30 -10.16 -47.79
CA GLY A 16 -28.15 -11.51 -48.35
C GLY A 16 -29.43 -12.35 -48.52
N SER A 17 -30.63 -11.82 -48.31
CA SER A 17 -31.86 -12.62 -48.46
C SER A 17 -33.00 -11.83 -49.10
N ARG A 18 -33.02 -11.84 -50.43
CA ARG A 18 -34.25 -11.68 -51.23
C ARG A 18 -34.30 -12.83 -52.23
N GLU A 19 -35.46 -13.49 -52.23
CA GLU A 19 -35.95 -14.52 -53.15
C GLU A 19 -35.42 -15.96 -52.98
N ALA A 20 -36.22 -16.79 -52.31
CA ALA A 20 -36.90 -17.93 -52.95
C ALA A 20 -37.87 -18.58 -51.95
N ALA A 21 -39.17 -18.56 -52.28
CA ALA A 21 -40.16 -19.38 -51.62
C ALA A 21 -39.98 -20.84 -52.05
N SER A 22 -39.64 -21.73 -51.13
CA SER A 22 -40.03 -23.14 -51.19
C SER A 22 -40.00 -23.76 -49.80
N HIS A 23 -40.97 -24.64 -49.56
CA HIS A 23 -41.34 -25.21 -48.27
C HIS A 23 -40.23 -25.97 -47.54
N THR A 24 -40.42 -26.08 -46.21
CA THR A 24 -39.82 -26.99 -45.22
C THR A 24 -38.51 -26.56 -44.54
N MET A 25 -38.60 -25.72 -43.50
CA MET A 25 -37.66 -25.76 -42.36
C MET A 25 -38.35 -25.40 -41.04
N SER A 26 -38.04 -26.19 -40.02
CA SER A 26 -38.38 -25.98 -38.61
C SER A 26 -37.62 -24.78 -38.07
N GLU A 27 -38.10 -23.56 -38.31
CA GLU A 27 -37.45 -22.34 -37.83
C GLU A 27 -38.03 -21.90 -36.47
N SER A 28 -37.13 -21.79 -35.48
CA SER A 28 -37.33 -21.09 -34.22
C SER A 28 -37.68 -19.62 -34.49
N VAL A 29 -38.74 -19.10 -33.87
CA VAL A 29 -39.22 -17.74 -34.18
C VAL A 29 -38.59 -16.75 -33.21
N SER A 30 -37.68 -15.93 -33.73
CA SER A 30 -37.10 -14.78 -33.03
C SER A 30 -37.92 -13.53 -33.35
N VAL A 31 -38.51 -12.91 -32.32
CA VAL A 31 -39.28 -11.67 -32.42
C VAL A 31 -38.41 -10.51 -32.00
N VAL A 32 -38.22 -9.55 -32.90
CA VAL A 32 -37.46 -8.33 -32.63
C VAL A 32 -38.36 -7.12 -32.84
N LEU A 33 -38.58 -6.36 -31.78
CA LEU A 33 -39.35 -5.13 -31.79
C LEU A 33 -38.39 -3.95 -31.55
N HIS A 34 -38.16 -3.15 -32.58
CA HIS A 34 -37.25 -2.00 -32.53
C HIS A 34 -38.04 -0.68 -32.61
N GLN A 35 -37.62 0.37 -31.88
CA GLN A 35 -38.25 1.70 -31.92
C GLN A 35 -39.75 1.66 -31.60
N THR A 36 -40.11 0.93 -30.55
CA THR A 36 -41.53 0.76 -30.22
C THR A 36 -42.09 1.96 -29.47
N ASN A 37 -43.22 2.47 -29.94
CA ASN A 37 -44.00 3.52 -29.25
C ASN A 37 -44.99 2.92 -28.23
N MET A 38 -44.77 1.67 -27.83
CA MET A 38 -45.67 0.90 -26.99
C MET A 38 -45.48 1.29 -25.52
N THR A 39 -46.57 1.47 -24.80
CA THR A 39 -46.54 1.70 -23.34
C THR A 39 -46.53 0.40 -22.56
N ARG A 40 -47.29 -0.62 -22.99
CA ARG A 40 -47.43 -1.90 -22.29
C ARG A 40 -47.10 -3.09 -23.17
N LEU A 41 -46.17 -3.94 -22.74
CA LEU A 41 -45.91 -5.22 -23.39
C LEU A 41 -47.05 -6.20 -23.09
N THR A 42 -47.79 -6.58 -24.14
CA THR A 42 -48.91 -7.54 -24.08
C THR A 42 -48.78 -8.58 -25.18
N ALA A 43 -49.35 -9.76 -24.98
CA ALA A 43 -49.43 -10.81 -25.99
C ALA A 43 -50.17 -10.34 -27.25
N LYS A 44 -51.13 -9.42 -27.10
CA LYS A 44 -51.85 -8.80 -28.23
C LYS A 44 -50.90 -7.98 -29.12
N ALA A 45 -49.94 -7.27 -28.53
CA ALA A 45 -48.96 -6.49 -29.31
C ALA A 45 -48.04 -7.39 -30.14
N ILE A 46 -47.61 -8.52 -29.57
CA ILE A 46 -46.77 -9.51 -30.28
C ILE A 46 -47.58 -10.23 -31.37
N HIS A 47 -48.84 -10.57 -31.09
CA HIS A 47 -49.73 -11.19 -32.08
C HIS A 47 -50.09 -10.23 -33.22
N ALA A 48 -50.35 -8.96 -32.92
CA ALA A 48 -50.61 -7.92 -33.92
C ALA A 48 -49.40 -7.67 -34.85
N ALA A 49 -48.18 -7.99 -34.39
CA ALA A 49 -46.97 -7.97 -35.21
C ALA A 49 -46.82 -9.21 -36.13
N GLY A 50 -47.81 -10.10 -36.17
CA GLY A 50 -47.86 -11.25 -37.09
C GLY A 50 -47.25 -12.55 -36.55
N TYR A 51 -46.88 -12.61 -35.27
CA TYR A 51 -46.21 -13.77 -34.69
C TYR A 51 -47.16 -14.72 -33.95
N HIS A 52 -46.91 -16.03 -34.11
CA HIS A 52 -47.58 -17.06 -33.33
C HIS A 52 -46.86 -17.26 -31.99
N LEU A 53 -47.50 -16.84 -30.89
CA LEU A 53 -46.94 -16.83 -29.54
C LEU A 53 -46.33 -18.18 -29.11
N HIS A 54 -46.96 -19.31 -29.46
CA HIS A 54 -46.46 -20.65 -29.11
C HIS A 54 -45.12 -21.04 -29.76
N ARG A 55 -44.71 -20.36 -30.84
CA ARG A 55 -43.46 -20.64 -31.56
C ARG A 55 -42.31 -19.68 -31.19
N VAL A 56 -42.60 -18.64 -30.40
CA VAL A 56 -41.61 -17.62 -30.04
C VAL A 56 -40.60 -18.21 -29.07
N GLU A 57 -39.33 -18.22 -29.47
CA GLU A 57 -38.22 -18.67 -28.63
C GLU A 57 -37.37 -17.49 -28.13
N HIS A 58 -37.27 -16.42 -28.91
CA HIS A 58 -36.46 -15.26 -28.57
C HIS A 58 -37.31 -14.01 -28.71
N LEU A 59 -37.42 -13.20 -27.64
CA LEU A 59 -38.11 -11.92 -27.66
C LEU A 59 -37.12 -10.81 -27.34
N SER A 60 -36.94 -9.88 -28.28
CA SER A 60 -36.07 -8.71 -28.12
C SER A 60 -36.84 -7.42 -28.34
N ILE A 61 -36.78 -6.52 -27.37
CA ILE A 61 -37.38 -5.20 -27.40
C ILE A 61 -36.26 -4.19 -27.25
N MET A 62 -36.03 -3.40 -28.29
CA MET A 62 -34.96 -2.42 -28.35
C MET A 62 -35.53 -1.03 -28.60
N ASP A 63 -34.96 -0.03 -27.92
CA ASP A 63 -35.35 1.38 -28.05
C ASP A 63 -36.85 1.57 -27.80
N ALA A 64 -37.26 1.37 -26.54
CA ALA A 64 -38.65 1.43 -26.11
C ALA A 64 -38.86 2.57 -25.09
N PRO A 65 -38.75 3.85 -25.51
CA PRO A 65 -38.73 5.01 -24.60
C PRO A 65 -40.01 5.21 -23.80
N LYS A 66 -41.14 4.64 -24.26
CA LYS A 66 -42.45 4.77 -23.60
C LYS A 66 -42.89 3.54 -22.81
N LEU A 67 -42.13 2.45 -22.87
CA LEU A 67 -42.48 1.20 -22.20
C LEU A 67 -42.43 1.39 -20.68
N ASP A 68 -43.58 1.27 -20.02
CA ASP A 68 -43.73 1.46 -18.58
C ASP A 68 -44.05 0.17 -17.83
N HIS A 69 -44.70 -0.79 -18.49
CA HIS A 69 -45.23 -1.99 -17.85
C HIS A 69 -45.11 -3.24 -18.73
N ILE A 70 -44.74 -4.35 -18.10
CA ILE A 70 -44.74 -5.68 -18.70
C ILE A 70 -45.86 -6.49 -18.06
N VAL A 71 -46.84 -6.91 -18.86
CA VAL A 71 -47.87 -7.84 -18.41
C VAL A 71 -47.24 -9.23 -18.39
N VAL A 72 -46.61 -9.59 -17.27
CA VAL A 72 -45.84 -10.85 -17.14
C VAL A 72 -46.70 -12.09 -17.35
N ASP A 73 -48.00 -12.05 -17.02
CA ASP A 73 -48.94 -13.16 -17.26
C ASP A 73 -49.06 -13.48 -18.75
N ASP A 74 -48.91 -12.49 -19.64
CA ASP A 74 -48.94 -12.71 -21.08
C ASP A 74 -47.68 -13.45 -21.59
N LEU A 75 -46.59 -13.50 -20.82
CA LEU A 75 -45.41 -14.30 -21.15
C LEU A 75 -45.68 -15.80 -21.06
N THR A 76 -46.65 -16.23 -20.24
CA THR A 76 -47.06 -17.66 -20.14
C THR A 76 -47.63 -18.20 -21.46
N LYS A 77 -48.09 -17.33 -22.35
CA LYS A 77 -48.58 -17.69 -23.70
C LYS A 77 -47.43 -18.06 -24.65
N MET A 78 -46.18 -17.88 -24.24
CA MET A 78 -44.96 -18.23 -24.98
C MET A 78 -44.16 -19.31 -24.22
N PRO A 79 -44.63 -20.58 -24.18
CA PRO A 79 -44.03 -21.62 -23.35
C PRO A 79 -42.61 -22.05 -23.77
N ASN A 80 -42.21 -21.77 -25.01
CA ASN A 80 -40.91 -22.11 -25.58
C ASN A 80 -39.90 -20.95 -25.50
N LEU A 81 -40.21 -19.88 -24.75
CA LEU A 81 -39.36 -18.69 -24.66
C LEU A 81 -38.03 -19.03 -23.96
N LYS A 82 -36.94 -18.97 -24.72
CA LYS A 82 -35.56 -19.20 -24.28
C LYS A 82 -34.84 -17.92 -23.89
N SER A 83 -35.19 -16.78 -24.49
CA SER A 83 -34.54 -15.51 -24.16
C SER A 83 -35.47 -14.32 -24.19
N LEU A 84 -35.33 -13.44 -23.20
CA LEU A 84 -36.02 -12.15 -23.11
C LEU A 84 -34.98 -11.03 -23.02
N PHE A 85 -34.98 -10.14 -24.01
CA PHE A 85 -34.10 -8.96 -24.07
C PHE A 85 -34.95 -7.70 -24.11
N ILE A 86 -34.67 -6.77 -23.20
CA ILE A 86 -35.29 -5.44 -23.17
C ILE A 86 -34.18 -4.42 -22.97
N THR A 87 -34.03 -3.48 -23.90
CA THR A 87 -32.99 -2.46 -23.82
C THR A 87 -33.56 -1.07 -24.05
N GLN A 88 -32.99 -0.06 -23.38
CA GLN A 88 -33.37 1.34 -23.56
C GLN A 88 -34.86 1.60 -23.25
N ALA A 89 -35.35 1.11 -22.10
CA ALA A 89 -36.71 1.32 -21.60
C ALA A 89 -36.69 2.17 -20.30
N PRO A 90 -36.47 3.49 -20.38
CA PRO A 90 -36.25 4.36 -19.21
C PRO A 90 -37.47 4.52 -18.30
N ARG A 91 -38.69 4.27 -18.81
CA ARG A 91 -39.93 4.35 -18.01
C ARG A 91 -40.32 3.03 -17.33
N LEU A 92 -39.60 1.95 -17.62
CA LEU A 92 -39.85 0.65 -17.02
C LEU A 92 -39.23 0.60 -15.62
N HIS A 93 -40.00 1.00 -14.61
CA HIS A 93 -39.49 1.12 -13.23
C HIS A 93 -39.52 -0.17 -12.42
N ARG A 94 -40.49 -1.04 -12.69
CA ARG A 94 -40.69 -2.31 -11.98
C ARG A 94 -41.20 -3.37 -12.94
N VAL A 95 -40.79 -4.62 -12.70
CA VAL A 95 -41.33 -5.81 -13.36
C VAL A 95 -41.92 -6.69 -12.28
N SER A 96 -43.18 -7.08 -12.45
CA SER A 96 -43.85 -8.02 -11.55
C SER A 96 -43.07 -9.35 -11.51
N PRO A 97 -43.20 -10.16 -10.43
CA PRO A 97 -42.55 -11.48 -10.36
C PRO A 97 -42.81 -12.30 -11.62
N LEU A 98 -41.75 -12.89 -12.18
CA LEU A 98 -41.88 -13.64 -13.42
C LEU A 98 -42.66 -14.95 -13.16
N PRO A 99 -43.61 -15.32 -14.03
CA PRO A 99 -44.26 -16.61 -13.97
C PRO A 99 -43.28 -17.75 -14.32
N PRO A 100 -43.67 -19.02 -14.12
CA PRO A 100 -42.88 -20.16 -14.57
C PRO A 100 -42.63 -20.13 -16.09
N LEU A 101 -41.37 -19.97 -16.48
CA LEU A 101 -40.86 -19.97 -17.86
C LEU A 101 -39.74 -21.00 -17.97
N PRO A 102 -40.09 -22.28 -18.15
CA PRO A 102 -39.15 -23.37 -17.90
C PRO A 102 -38.02 -23.49 -18.93
N GLU A 103 -38.20 -22.95 -20.13
CA GLU A 103 -37.19 -22.97 -21.19
C GLU A 103 -36.28 -21.73 -21.19
N LEU A 104 -36.55 -20.76 -20.31
CA LEU A 104 -35.82 -19.48 -20.29
C LEU A 104 -34.37 -19.70 -19.87
N ARG A 105 -33.41 -19.29 -20.70
CA ARG A 105 -31.98 -19.37 -20.41
C ARG A 105 -31.34 -18.00 -20.25
N THR A 106 -31.90 -16.99 -20.89
CA THR A 106 -31.31 -15.64 -20.92
C THR A 106 -32.34 -14.58 -20.58
N PHE A 107 -32.05 -13.77 -19.57
CA PHE A 107 -32.91 -12.67 -19.13
C PHE A 107 -32.08 -11.39 -19.05
N ILE A 108 -32.32 -10.46 -19.98
CA ILE A 108 -31.57 -9.21 -20.10
C ILE A 108 -32.53 -8.04 -20.09
N ILE A 109 -32.36 -7.14 -19.11
CA ILE A 109 -33.02 -5.83 -19.09
C ILE A 109 -31.96 -4.77 -18.81
N THR A 110 -31.48 -4.08 -19.85
CA THR A 110 -30.36 -3.14 -19.71
C THR A 110 -30.74 -1.71 -20.08
N THR A 111 -30.01 -0.73 -19.53
CA THR A 111 -30.19 0.70 -19.80
C THR A 111 -31.66 1.13 -19.65
N SER A 112 -32.29 0.68 -18.57
CA SER A 112 -33.73 0.83 -18.34
C SER A 112 -34.01 1.45 -16.96
N GLY A 113 -35.28 1.74 -16.66
CA GLY A 113 -35.67 2.48 -15.46
C GLY A 113 -35.74 1.68 -14.16
N LEU A 114 -35.27 0.41 -14.12
CA LEU A 114 -35.60 -0.52 -13.03
C LEU A 114 -35.02 -0.07 -11.70
N VAL A 115 -35.84 -0.08 -10.65
CA VAL A 115 -35.45 0.35 -9.28
C VAL A 115 -35.15 -0.83 -8.34
N GLU A 116 -35.64 -2.03 -8.67
CA GLU A 116 -35.50 -3.25 -7.89
C GLU A 116 -35.26 -4.44 -8.82
N VAL A 117 -34.56 -5.47 -8.33
CA VAL A 117 -34.35 -6.72 -9.09
C VAL A 117 -35.68 -7.47 -9.21
N PRO A 118 -36.12 -7.85 -10.42
CA PRO A 118 -37.32 -8.67 -10.60
C PRO A 118 -37.20 -10.00 -9.87
N ASN A 119 -38.27 -10.49 -9.26
CA ASN A 119 -38.24 -11.80 -8.60
C ASN A 119 -38.23 -12.92 -9.66
N LEU A 120 -37.13 -13.67 -9.72
CA LEU A 120 -36.90 -14.78 -10.65
C LEU A 120 -37.00 -16.15 -9.98
N SER A 121 -37.34 -16.23 -8.69
CA SER A 121 -37.33 -17.48 -7.91
C SER A 121 -38.14 -18.61 -8.53
N HIS A 122 -39.27 -18.27 -9.17
CA HIS A 122 -40.23 -19.25 -9.69
C HIS A 122 -40.09 -19.50 -11.20
N VAL A 123 -39.08 -18.90 -11.85
CA VAL A 123 -38.98 -18.94 -13.31
C VAL A 123 -38.77 -20.36 -13.84
N HIS A 124 -38.22 -21.26 -13.02
CA HIS A 124 -37.95 -22.64 -13.36
C HIS A 124 -38.75 -23.67 -12.57
N ASP A 125 -39.84 -23.24 -11.92
CA ASP A 125 -40.75 -24.16 -11.23
C ASP A 125 -41.47 -25.04 -12.26
N LYS A 126 -40.96 -26.25 -12.51
CA LYS A 126 -41.54 -27.23 -13.44
C LYS A 126 -41.98 -28.49 -12.68
N LYS A 127 -43.16 -29.00 -13.02
CA LYS A 127 -43.84 -30.17 -12.41
C LYS A 127 -43.11 -31.53 -12.55
N ASN A 128 -42.04 -31.66 -13.35
CA ASN A 128 -41.38 -32.95 -13.61
C ASN A 128 -39.84 -32.84 -13.55
N ASN A 129 -39.25 -33.71 -12.73
CA ASN A 129 -37.89 -33.68 -12.17
C ASN A 129 -36.70 -33.93 -13.14
N ASN A 130 -36.88 -33.95 -14.46
CA ASN A 130 -35.86 -34.55 -15.36
C ASN A 130 -35.07 -33.54 -16.23
N SER A 131 -35.13 -32.24 -15.95
CA SER A 131 -34.30 -31.23 -16.63
C SER A 131 -33.69 -30.29 -15.60
N LEU A 132 -32.36 -30.24 -15.50
CA LEU A 132 -31.66 -29.20 -14.75
C LEU A 132 -31.91 -27.86 -15.46
N ALA A 133 -32.98 -27.18 -15.10
CA ALA A 133 -33.23 -25.81 -15.56
C ALA A 133 -32.16 -24.89 -14.95
N TYR A 134 -31.48 -24.13 -15.80
CA TYR A 134 -30.44 -23.17 -15.42
C TYR A 134 -30.47 -21.96 -16.36
N LEU A 135 -30.28 -20.78 -15.79
CA LEU A 135 -30.09 -19.54 -16.54
C LEU A 135 -28.62 -19.43 -16.96
N GLN A 136 -28.37 -19.18 -18.23
CA GLN A 136 -27.04 -18.88 -18.71
C GLN A 136 -26.63 -17.45 -18.30
N ALA A 137 -27.51 -16.48 -18.46
CA ALA A 137 -27.19 -15.09 -18.14
C ALA A 137 -28.41 -14.31 -17.64
N ILE A 138 -28.21 -13.58 -16.53
CA ILE A 138 -29.07 -12.51 -16.05
C ILE A 138 -28.27 -11.22 -16.15
N ASP A 139 -28.72 -10.27 -16.96
CA ASP A 139 -28.05 -8.98 -17.12
C ASP A 139 -29.02 -7.82 -16.87
N LEU A 140 -28.74 -7.08 -15.81
CA LEU A 140 -29.51 -5.92 -15.36
C LEU A 140 -28.64 -4.65 -15.34
N GLU A 141 -27.66 -4.59 -16.23
CA GLU A 141 -26.73 -3.47 -16.37
C GLU A 141 -27.41 -2.14 -16.71
N GLY A 142 -26.95 -1.04 -16.09
CA GLY A 142 -27.35 0.32 -16.46
C GLY A 142 -28.77 0.69 -16.04
N ASN A 143 -29.29 0.06 -14.98
CA ASN A 143 -30.59 0.41 -14.40
C ASN A 143 -30.43 1.38 -13.21
N HIS A 144 -31.51 1.58 -12.45
CA HIS A 144 -31.56 2.43 -11.26
C HIS A 144 -31.76 1.62 -9.98
N ILE A 145 -31.26 0.37 -9.96
CA ILE A 145 -31.50 -0.56 -8.86
C ILE A 145 -30.80 -0.06 -7.60
N LYS A 146 -31.56 0.18 -6.52
CA LYS A 146 -31.04 0.74 -5.25
C LYS A 146 -30.81 -0.30 -4.18
N ARG A 147 -31.60 -1.37 -4.17
CA ARG A 147 -31.57 -2.41 -3.14
C ARG A 147 -31.70 -3.78 -3.78
N LEU A 148 -31.04 -4.76 -3.17
CA LEU A 148 -31.12 -6.16 -3.55
C LEU A 148 -32.00 -6.91 -2.55
N SER A 149 -33.12 -7.46 -3.01
CA SER A 149 -34.01 -8.25 -2.15
C SER A 149 -33.43 -9.66 -1.93
N PRO A 150 -33.39 -10.20 -0.69
CA PRO A 150 -32.77 -11.51 -0.38
C PRO A 150 -33.39 -12.73 -1.08
N HIS A 151 -34.52 -12.55 -1.75
CA HIS A 151 -35.26 -13.61 -2.42
C HIS A 151 -35.41 -13.37 -3.92
N ALA A 152 -34.88 -12.28 -4.48
CA ALA A 152 -35.10 -11.99 -5.90
C ALA A 152 -34.35 -12.95 -6.84
N LEU A 153 -33.18 -13.45 -6.40
CA LEU A 153 -32.23 -14.22 -7.22
C LEU A 153 -32.05 -15.66 -6.73
N ARG A 154 -33.10 -16.31 -6.21
CA ARG A 154 -33.06 -17.74 -5.80
C ARG A 154 -33.10 -18.64 -7.04
N VAL A 155 -32.05 -18.58 -7.85
CA VAL A 155 -31.95 -19.24 -9.15
C VAL A 155 -30.59 -19.90 -9.33
N ARG A 156 -30.53 -20.87 -10.26
CA ARG A 156 -29.27 -21.41 -10.79
C ARG A 156 -28.89 -20.61 -12.03
N ALA A 157 -27.79 -19.86 -11.96
CA ALA A 157 -27.33 -19.02 -13.08
C ALA A 157 -25.81 -19.14 -13.29
N ASP A 158 -25.33 -19.18 -14.53
CA ASP A 158 -23.89 -19.08 -14.79
C ASP A 158 -23.40 -17.64 -14.52
N GLN A 159 -24.11 -16.63 -15.01
CA GLN A 159 -23.72 -15.24 -14.84
C GLN A 159 -24.88 -14.33 -14.39
N VAL A 160 -24.60 -13.47 -13.41
CA VAL A 160 -25.48 -12.37 -12.98
C VAL A 160 -24.70 -11.06 -13.00
N SER A 161 -25.19 -10.08 -13.77
CA SER A 161 -24.64 -8.73 -13.88
C SER A 161 -25.61 -7.70 -13.31
N LEU A 162 -25.15 -6.95 -12.30
CA LEU A 162 -25.84 -5.81 -11.68
C LEU A 162 -25.03 -4.52 -11.89
N ASN A 163 -24.32 -4.42 -13.01
CA ASN A 163 -23.36 -3.36 -13.28
C ASN A 163 -24.04 -2.00 -13.46
N TYR A 164 -23.32 -0.92 -13.13
CA TYR A 164 -23.72 0.47 -13.32
C TYR A 164 -25.15 0.77 -12.82
N ASN A 165 -25.45 0.30 -11.61
CA ASN A 165 -26.70 0.55 -10.90
C ASN A 165 -26.47 1.56 -9.75
N LEU A 166 -27.44 1.69 -8.84
CA LEU A 166 -27.43 2.61 -7.71
C LEU A 166 -27.42 1.87 -6.36
N LEU A 167 -26.86 0.65 -6.32
CA LEU A 167 -26.81 -0.14 -5.10
C LEU A 167 -25.98 0.57 -4.01
N GLU A 168 -26.50 0.59 -2.79
CA GLU A 168 -25.82 1.17 -1.62
C GLU A 168 -25.27 0.10 -0.67
N GLU A 169 -25.99 -1.02 -0.55
CA GLU A 169 -25.63 -2.15 0.30
C GLU A 169 -26.05 -3.49 -0.32
N VAL A 170 -25.34 -4.55 0.05
CA VAL A 170 -25.76 -5.95 -0.19
C VAL A 170 -26.09 -6.58 1.16
N PRO A 171 -27.36 -6.95 1.40
CA PRO A 171 -27.80 -7.46 2.70
C PRO A 171 -27.30 -8.88 2.98
N ALA A 172 -27.40 -9.29 4.25
CA ALA A 172 -27.12 -10.66 4.67
C ALA A 172 -27.95 -11.67 3.86
N PHE A 173 -27.33 -12.78 3.49
CA PHE A 173 -27.98 -13.89 2.78
C PHE A 173 -28.69 -13.48 1.48
N ALA A 174 -28.23 -12.40 0.82
CA ALA A 174 -28.83 -11.90 -0.43
C ALA A 174 -28.96 -12.97 -1.52
N PHE A 175 -28.09 -13.98 -1.49
CA PHE A 175 -28.00 -15.09 -2.43
C PHE A 175 -28.36 -16.44 -1.80
N LYS A 176 -29.22 -16.46 -0.78
CA LYS A 176 -29.66 -17.71 -0.13
C LYS A 176 -30.34 -18.64 -1.13
N ASN A 177 -29.84 -19.88 -1.22
CA ASN A 177 -30.28 -20.90 -2.18
C ASN A 177 -30.05 -20.53 -3.66
N ALA A 178 -29.27 -19.49 -3.94
CA ALA A 178 -28.82 -19.19 -5.29
C ALA A 178 -27.60 -20.05 -5.64
N GLN A 179 -27.49 -20.44 -6.91
CA GLN A 179 -26.35 -21.18 -7.46
C GLN A 179 -25.76 -20.36 -8.59
N ILE A 180 -24.96 -19.35 -8.25
CA ILE A 180 -24.43 -18.36 -9.20
C ILE A 180 -22.92 -18.53 -9.32
N SER A 181 -22.43 -18.77 -10.55
CA SER A 181 -21.00 -18.97 -10.85
C SER A 181 -20.23 -17.64 -10.99
N LYS A 182 -20.78 -16.66 -11.70
CA LYS A 182 -20.17 -15.34 -11.93
C LYS A 182 -21.10 -14.21 -11.49
N LEU A 183 -20.60 -13.32 -10.65
CA LEU A 183 -21.36 -12.19 -10.12
C LEU A 183 -20.59 -10.88 -10.31
N SER A 184 -21.26 -9.86 -10.83
CA SER A 184 -20.66 -8.55 -11.08
C SER A 184 -21.54 -7.43 -10.54
N PHE A 185 -20.94 -6.55 -9.74
CA PHE A 185 -21.53 -5.31 -9.22
C PHE A 185 -20.76 -4.07 -9.72
N ARG A 186 -20.03 -4.22 -10.83
CA ARG A 186 -19.08 -3.21 -11.30
C ARG A 186 -19.78 -1.87 -11.54
N GLY A 187 -19.15 -0.78 -11.12
CA GLY A 187 -19.66 0.58 -11.37
C GLY A 187 -20.81 1.03 -10.48
N ASN A 188 -21.16 0.28 -9.43
CA ASN A 188 -22.05 0.76 -8.36
C ASN A 188 -21.27 1.68 -7.42
N THR A 189 -21.15 2.96 -7.79
CA THR A 189 -20.30 3.94 -7.07
C THR A 189 -20.77 4.28 -5.66
N LYS A 190 -22.02 3.94 -5.31
CA LYS A 190 -22.58 4.15 -3.97
C LYS A 190 -22.51 2.90 -3.08
N LEU A 191 -22.09 1.75 -3.60
CA LEU A 191 -22.05 0.50 -2.85
C LEU A 191 -20.91 0.57 -1.84
N LYS A 192 -21.25 0.66 -0.55
CA LYS A 192 -20.29 0.84 0.55
C LYS A 192 -20.17 -0.39 1.45
N HIS A 193 -21.30 -1.04 1.73
CA HIS A 193 -21.38 -2.13 2.69
C HIS A 193 -21.86 -3.42 2.02
N ILE A 194 -21.12 -4.50 2.21
CA ILE A 194 -21.54 -5.85 1.87
C ILE A 194 -21.50 -6.62 3.19
N ASP A 195 -22.64 -7.17 3.58
CA ASP A 195 -22.74 -7.94 4.82
C ASP A 195 -21.80 -9.16 4.81
N GLU A 196 -21.26 -9.53 5.97
CA GLU A 196 -20.31 -10.65 6.10
C GLU A 196 -20.91 -11.97 5.58
N ASN A 197 -22.23 -12.16 5.76
CA ASN A 197 -22.95 -13.35 5.34
C ASN A 197 -23.66 -13.18 3.99
N ALA A 198 -23.39 -12.13 3.22
CA ALA A 198 -24.02 -11.88 1.93
C ALA A 198 -23.85 -13.05 0.96
N PHE A 199 -22.66 -13.64 0.91
CA PHE A 199 -22.28 -14.73 -0.01
C PHE A 199 -22.23 -16.12 0.63
N ALA A 200 -22.44 -16.23 1.96
CA ALA A 200 -22.24 -17.46 2.71
C ALA A 200 -23.02 -18.68 2.17
N SER A 201 -24.20 -18.46 1.58
CA SER A 201 -25.06 -19.51 1.03
C SER A 201 -24.80 -19.87 -0.44
N ASN A 202 -23.95 -19.13 -1.17
CA ASN A 202 -23.68 -19.36 -2.59
C ASN A 202 -22.34 -20.06 -2.81
N LEU A 203 -22.34 -21.39 -2.64
CA LEU A 203 -21.13 -22.22 -2.64
C LEU A 203 -20.46 -22.39 -4.02
N LEU A 204 -21.12 -21.96 -5.10
CA LEU A 204 -20.65 -22.14 -6.49
C LEU A 204 -20.00 -20.90 -7.09
N LEU A 205 -19.86 -19.81 -6.32
CA LEU A 205 -19.30 -18.57 -6.82
C LEU A 205 -17.81 -18.74 -7.17
N ARG A 206 -17.48 -18.60 -8.46
CA ARG A 206 -16.11 -18.70 -9.02
C ARG A 206 -15.54 -17.34 -9.39
N GLN A 207 -16.37 -16.38 -9.81
CA GLN A 207 -15.91 -15.06 -10.20
C GLN A 207 -16.73 -13.96 -9.55
N LEU A 208 -16.04 -12.98 -8.97
CA LEU A 208 -16.64 -11.82 -8.33
C LEU A 208 -15.96 -10.53 -8.81
N ASP A 209 -16.75 -9.61 -9.35
CA ASP A 209 -16.29 -8.28 -9.78
C ASP A 209 -17.00 -7.17 -9.00
N LEU A 210 -16.22 -6.47 -8.19
CA LEU A 210 -16.60 -5.33 -7.34
C LEU A 210 -15.87 -4.06 -7.81
N SER A 211 -15.36 -4.02 -9.04
CA SER A 211 -14.58 -2.88 -9.54
C SER A 211 -15.43 -1.62 -9.64
N ASN A 212 -14.81 -0.45 -9.49
CA ASN A 212 -15.49 0.85 -9.51
C ASN A 212 -16.63 0.94 -8.48
N THR A 213 -16.45 0.37 -7.30
CA THR A 213 -17.38 0.51 -6.16
C THR A 213 -16.74 1.36 -5.06
N ALA A 214 -17.45 1.54 -3.94
CA ALA A 214 -16.98 2.29 -2.78
C ALA A 214 -16.93 1.41 -1.52
N ILE A 215 -16.74 0.09 -1.68
CA ILE A 215 -16.73 -0.85 -0.57
C ILE A 215 -15.57 -0.58 0.39
N THR A 216 -15.80 -0.77 1.68
CA THR A 216 -14.78 -0.58 2.72
C THR A 216 -14.20 -1.88 3.25
N SER A 217 -14.91 -2.99 3.07
CA SER A 217 -14.51 -4.34 3.50
C SER A 217 -14.96 -5.36 2.45
N LEU A 218 -14.22 -6.47 2.38
CA LEU A 218 -14.56 -7.62 1.54
C LEU A 218 -14.95 -8.78 2.47
N PRO A 219 -16.20 -9.27 2.43
CA PRO A 219 -16.61 -10.42 3.23
C PRO A 219 -15.89 -11.68 2.75
N THR A 220 -15.65 -12.63 3.65
CA THR A 220 -14.95 -13.89 3.32
C THR A 220 -15.86 -15.10 3.32
N ALA A 221 -16.98 -15.05 4.04
CA ALA A 221 -17.90 -16.17 4.12
C ALA A 221 -18.51 -16.49 2.75
N GLY A 222 -18.37 -17.76 2.33
CA GLY A 222 -18.85 -18.25 1.03
C GLY A 222 -17.91 -18.00 -0.15
N LEU A 223 -16.76 -17.32 0.03
CA LEU A 223 -15.79 -17.05 -1.05
C LEU A 223 -14.65 -18.07 -1.17
N GLN A 224 -14.73 -19.21 -0.48
CA GLN A 224 -13.67 -20.23 -0.44
C GLN A 224 -13.35 -20.81 -1.83
N ASN A 225 -14.37 -20.96 -2.68
CA ASN A 225 -14.30 -21.54 -4.02
C ASN A 225 -14.02 -20.51 -5.12
N LEU A 226 -13.81 -19.23 -4.76
CA LEU A 226 -13.59 -18.16 -5.71
C LEU A 226 -12.27 -18.34 -6.46
N GLU A 227 -12.29 -18.27 -7.78
CA GLU A 227 -11.13 -18.43 -8.67
C GLU A 227 -10.60 -17.07 -9.16
N THR A 228 -11.51 -16.13 -9.45
CA THR A 228 -11.16 -14.79 -9.94
C THR A 228 -11.84 -13.69 -9.13
N LEU A 229 -11.05 -12.81 -8.54
CA LEU A 229 -11.51 -11.63 -7.81
C LEU A 229 -11.10 -10.35 -8.55
N ARG A 230 -12.03 -9.44 -8.78
CA ARG A 230 -11.77 -8.12 -9.38
C ARG A 230 -12.28 -7.00 -8.48
N ILE A 231 -11.38 -6.12 -8.07
CA ILE A 231 -11.59 -4.94 -7.24
C ILE A 231 -10.66 -3.84 -7.76
N GLU A 232 -10.89 -3.43 -9.01
CA GLU A 232 -10.13 -2.34 -9.62
C GLU A 232 -10.82 -0.99 -9.33
N LYS A 233 -10.05 0.11 -9.25
CA LYS A 233 -10.59 1.47 -9.06
C LYS A 233 -11.54 1.62 -7.85
N THR A 234 -11.17 1.01 -6.73
CA THR A 234 -11.93 0.98 -5.47
C THR A 234 -11.00 1.41 -4.32
N PRO A 235 -10.61 2.70 -4.25
CA PRO A 235 -9.63 3.21 -3.28
C PRO A 235 -10.16 3.26 -1.84
N SER A 236 -11.45 2.97 -1.65
CA SER A 236 -12.10 2.89 -0.33
C SER A 236 -11.76 1.60 0.42
N LEU A 237 -11.33 0.55 -0.30
CA LEU A 237 -10.94 -0.73 0.30
C LEU A 237 -9.49 -0.64 0.76
N LYS A 238 -9.29 -0.40 2.06
CA LYS A 238 -7.96 -0.17 2.65
C LYS A 238 -7.16 -1.44 2.85
N TYR A 239 -7.82 -2.50 3.34
CA TYR A 239 -7.17 -3.76 3.70
C TYR A 239 -7.82 -4.93 2.95
N ILE A 240 -7.00 -5.92 2.62
CA ILE A 240 -7.44 -7.21 2.11
C ILE A 240 -7.59 -8.18 3.29
N PRO A 241 -8.67 -8.99 3.36
CA PRO A 241 -8.81 -10.01 4.39
C PRO A 241 -7.76 -11.12 4.21
N SER A 242 -7.68 -12.02 5.18
CA SER A 242 -6.70 -13.10 5.17
C SER A 242 -6.76 -13.93 3.89
N ILE A 243 -5.62 -14.02 3.21
CA ILE A 243 -5.49 -14.80 1.97
C ILE A 243 -5.82 -16.29 2.15
N TYR A 244 -5.78 -16.81 3.38
CA TYR A 244 -6.15 -18.18 3.72
C TYR A 244 -7.63 -18.50 3.55
N GLU A 245 -8.49 -17.49 3.55
CA GLU A 245 -9.93 -17.68 3.32
C GLU A 245 -10.25 -17.92 1.84
N PHE A 246 -9.34 -17.54 0.93
CA PHE A 246 -9.46 -17.73 -0.52
C PHE A 246 -8.76 -19.00 -0.98
N GLN A 247 -9.38 -20.16 -0.73
CA GLN A 247 -8.75 -21.44 -1.00
C GLN A 247 -8.52 -21.66 -2.52
N SER A 248 -9.51 -21.40 -3.37
CA SER A 248 -9.41 -21.70 -4.81
C SER A 248 -8.93 -20.55 -5.69
N LEU A 249 -8.46 -19.43 -5.11
CA LEU A 249 -8.16 -18.24 -5.87
C LEU A 249 -6.95 -18.43 -6.78
N GLN A 250 -7.10 -18.03 -8.04
CA GLN A 250 -6.07 -18.11 -9.06
C GLN A 250 -5.65 -16.72 -9.53
N LYS A 251 -6.61 -15.78 -9.65
CA LYS A 251 -6.38 -14.44 -10.17
C LYS A 251 -7.02 -13.37 -9.29
N ALA A 252 -6.25 -12.34 -8.97
CA ALA A 252 -6.71 -11.17 -8.23
C ALA A 252 -6.35 -9.89 -8.99
N TYR A 253 -7.35 -9.08 -9.31
CA TYR A 253 -7.17 -7.73 -9.85
C TYR A 253 -7.59 -6.74 -8.78
N LEU A 254 -6.65 -5.99 -8.23
CA LEU A 254 -6.82 -5.14 -7.05
C LEU A 254 -6.51 -3.68 -7.38
N THR A 255 -6.89 -2.77 -6.49
CA THR A 255 -6.66 -1.34 -6.67
C THR A 255 -5.27 -0.91 -6.20
N HIS A 256 -4.79 -1.49 -5.09
CA HIS A 256 -3.52 -1.13 -4.49
C HIS A 256 -2.48 -2.23 -4.69
N HIS A 257 -1.25 -1.86 -5.09
CA HIS A 257 -0.15 -2.79 -5.34
C HIS A 257 0.26 -3.58 -4.08
N PHE A 258 0.21 -2.94 -2.90
CA PHE A 258 0.60 -3.58 -1.64
C PHE A 258 -0.37 -4.69 -1.19
N HIS A 259 -1.62 -4.72 -1.70
CA HIS A 259 -2.51 -5.86 -1.45
C HIS A 259 -2.00 -7.14 -2.10
N CYS A 260 -1.26 -7.04 -3.22
CA CYS A 260 -0.66 -8.21 -3.86
C CYS A 260 0.49 -8.81 -3.03
N CYS A 261 1.13 -8.01 -2.17
CA CYS A 261 2.18 -8.50 -1.28
C CYS A 261 1.69 -9.58 -0.31
N ALA A 262 0.40 -9.56 0.05
CA ALA A 262 -0.21 -10.58 0.91
C ALA A 262 -0.14 -11.99 0.32
N PHE A 263 -0.18 -12.12 -1.01
CA PHE A 263 -0.07 -13.41 -1.70
C PHE A 263 1.38 -13.88 -1.86
N HIS A 264 2.34 -12.94 -1.90
CA HIS A 264 3.77 -13.25 -1.98
C HIS A 264 4.37 -13.60 -0.60
N PHE A 265 3.90 -12.94 0.46
CA PHE A 265 4.41 -13.09 1.83
C PHE A 265 3.26 -13.34 2.82
N PRO A 266 2.60 -14.51 2.74
CA PRO A 266 1.42 -14.79 3.55
C PRO A 266 1.72 -14.90 5.05
N GLU A 267 2.94 -15.32 5.41
CA GLU A 267 3.45 -15.33 6.79
C GLU A 267 3.50 -13.94 7.45
N ARG A 268 3.80 -12.89 6.67
CA ARG A 268 3.87 -11.51 7.12
C ARG A 268 2.51 -10.81 7.06
N HIS A 269 1.60 -11.31 6.24
CA HIS A 269 0.28 -10.71 6.09
C HIS A 269 -0.61 -11.01 7.30
N ASN A 270 -0.64 -12.28 7.73
CA ASN A 270 -1.37 -12.71 8.92
C ASN A 270 -0.61 -13.85 9.62
N PRO A 271 0.34 -13.53 10.52
CA PRO A 271 1.20 -14.52 11.15
C PRO A 271 0.42 -15.50 12.02
N THR A 272 -0.62 -15.03 12.71
CA THR A 272 -1.49 -15.88 13.54
C THR A 272 -2.19 -16.94 12.69
N ARG A 273 -2.79 -16.54 11.57
CA ARG A 273 -3.48 -17.47 10.66
C ARG A 273 -2.51 -18.38 9.92
N HIS A 274 -1.34 -17.88 9.54
CA HIS A 274 -0.26 -18.68 8.94
C HIS A 274 0.16 -19.82 9.88
N LYS A 275 0.42 -19.52 11.16
CA LYS A 275 0.78 -20.53 12.17
C LYS A 275 -0.31 -21.59 12.35
N LEU A 276 -1.58 -21.19 12.33
CA LEU A 276 -2.70 -22.13 12.37
C LEU A 276 -2.73 -23.03 11.13
N TYR A 277 -2.50 -22.47 9.94
CA TYR A 277 -2.44 -23.23 8.69
C TYR A 277 -1.26 -24.22 8.68
N GLU A 278 -0.08 -23.81 9.13
CA GLU A 278 1.07 -24.72 9.28
C GLU A 278 0.79 -25.85 10.26
N THR A 279 0.17 -25.54 11.40
CA THR A 279 -0.24 -26.54 12.40
C THR A 279 -1.24 -27.52 11.81
N GLN A 280 -2.23 -27.04 11.05
CA GLN A 280 -3.22 -27.86 10.36
C GLN A 280 -2.57 -28.79 9.34
N ILE A 281 -1.60 -28.30 8.57
CA ILE A 281 -0.81 -29.11 7.64
C ILE A 281 -0.01 -30.18 8.38
N ALA A 282 0.69 -29.82 9.46
CA ALA A 282 1.51 -30.76 10.23
C ALA A 282 0.65 -31.90 10.82
N ILE A 283 -0.52 -31.56 11.36
CA ILE A 283 -1.50 -32.55 11.84
C ILE A 283 -1.94 -33.44 10.68
N MET A 284 -2.29 -32.87 9.53
CA MET A 284 -2.71 -33.64 8.35
C MET A 284 -1.61 -34.60 7.86
N GLN A 285 -0.35 -34.14 7.84
CA GLN A 285 0.81 -34.94 7.47
C GLN A 285 1.04 -36.08 8.48
N SER A 286 0.93 -35.83 9.79
CA SER A 286 1.06 -36.86 10.82
C SER A 286 -0.03 -37.93 10.72
N LYS A 287 -1.28 -37.52 10.47
CA LYS A 287 -2.41 -38.42 10.21
C LYS A 287 -2.18 -39.25 8.94
N CYS A 288 -1.62 -38.65 7.90
CA CYS A 288 -1.28 -39.38 6.69
C CYS A 288 -0.09 -40.35 6.85
N ALA A 289 0.93 -39.97 7.60
CA ALA A 289 2.08 -40.83 7.88
C ALA A 289 1.68 -42.05 8.72
N SER A 290 0.84 -41.86 9.73
CA SER A 290 0.30 -42.95 10.55
C SER A 290 -0.66 -43.86 9.77
N ALA A 291 -1.48 -43.32 8.88
CA ALA A 291 -2.34 -44.11 7.99
C ALA A 291 -1.54 -44.95 6.97
N SER A 292 -0.39 -44.45 6.50
CA SER A 292 0.52 -45.19 5.62
C SER A 292 1.18 -46.39 6.31
N GLN A 293 1.42 -46.33 7.62
CA GLN A 293 2.02 -47.42 8.40
C GLN A 293 1.04 -48.58 8.74
N GLN A 294 -0.27 -48.42 8.54
CA GLN A 294 -1.26 -49.47 8.78
C GLN A 294 -1.49 -50.45 7.60
N LYS A 295 -0.78 -50.31 6.47
CA LYS A 295 -0.76 -51.33 5.41
C LYS A 295 0.24 -52.46 5.73
N LYS A 296 -0.07 -53.31 6.71
CA LYS A 296 0.57 -54.65 6.83
C LYS A 296 -0.05 -55.60 5.79
N PRO A 297 0.72 -56.48 5.14
CA PRO A 297 0.19 -57.39 4.13
C PRO A 297 -0.71 -58.43 4.80
N VAL A 298 -1.92 -58.59 4.28
CA VAL A 298 -2.85 -59.65 4.69
C VAL A 298 -2.20 -61.00 4.38
N ALA A 299 -1.67 -61.66 5.42
CA ALA A 299 -1.23 -63.03 5.33
C ALA A 299 -2.44 -63.95 5.10
N ARG A 300 -2.36 -64.71 4.00
CA ARG A 300 -3.32 -65.71 3.53
C ARG A 300 -3.63 -66.73 4.64
N ARG A 301 -4.78 -66.62 5.33
CA ARG A 301 -5.22 -67.62 6.33
C ARG A 301 -6.11 -68.67 5.65
N LYS A 302 -5.59 -69.90 5.55
CA LYS A 302 -6.33 -71.10 5.11
C LYS A 302 -7.48 -71.43 6.07
N LYS A 303 -8.62 -71.87 5.51
CA LYS A 303 -9.84 -72.38 6.15
C LYS A 303 -9.58 -73.36 7.32
N ARG A 304 -10.39 -73.24 8.39
CA ARG A 304 -11.02 -74.36 9.13
C ARG A 304 -12.26 -73.87 9.90
N SER A 305 -13.22 -74.77 10.10
CA SER A 305 -14.68 -74.59 10.28
C SER A 305 -15.19 -74.39 11.72
N LEU A 306 -16.45 -73.91 11.81
CA LEU A 306 -17.53 -73.99 12.84
C LEU A 306 -17.17 -74.57 14.24
N ALA A 307 -17.68 -74.05 15.38
CA ALA A 307 -19.09 -73.87 15.77
C ALA A 307 -19.23 -72.97 17.06
N PRO A 308 -20.45 -72.67 17.60
CA PRO A 308 -20.81 -71.40 18.26
C PRO A 308 -20.94 -71.42 19.80
N LEU A 309 -20.86 -70.25 20.45
CA LEU A 309 -21.45 -69.99 21.78
C LEU A 309 -21.78 -68.48 21.91
N LYS A 310 -23.06 -68.08 22.02
CA LYS A 310 -23.99 -68.06 23.17
C LYS A 310 -23.92 -66.73 23.96
N ILE A 311 -25.05 -66.03 23.92
CA ILE A 311 -25.44 -64.79 24.61
C ILE A 311 -25.24 -64.93 26.13
N VAL A 312 -24.84 -63.85 26.82
CA VAL A 312 -25.37 -63.33 28.12
C VAL A 312 -24.55 -62.10 28.57
N MET A 313 -25.23 -60.94 28.73
CA MET A 313 -24.84 -59.76 29.55
C MET A 313 -25.27 -60.01 31.03
N PRO A 314 -25.13 -59.08 31.99
CA PRO A 314 -24.04 -58.15 32.40
C PRO A 314 -23.80 -58.22 33.94
N GLN A 315 -22.86 -57.46 34.53
CA GLN A 315 -22.92 -56.76 35.86
C GLN A 315 -21.54 -56.07 36.08
N ARG A 316 -21.37 -54.76 36.29
CA ARG A 316 -21.83 -53.73 37.26
C ARG A 316 -21.02 -53.70 38.58
N LYS A 317 -20.52 -52.48 38.91
CA LYS A 317 -20.11 -51.92 40.22
C LYS A 317 -18.73 -52.38 40.76
N ASN A 318 -17.91 -51.59 41.46
CA ASN A 318 -17.89 -50.16 41.86
C ASN A 318 -16.55 -49.92 42.63
N ASP A 319 -16.28 -48.65 43.00
CA ASP A 319 -15.52 -48.18 44.18
C ASP A 319 -13.97 -48.21 44.09
N THR A 320 -13.24 -47.09 44.03
CA THR A 320 -12.96 -45.93 44.94
C THR A 320 -11.74 -46.11 45.87
N THR A 321 -10.87 -45.09 45.81
CA THR A 321 -10.08 -44.40 46.85
C THR A 321 -8.77 -44.97 47.43
N ASP A 322 -7.76 -44.07 47.41
CA ASP A 322 -6.86 -43.62 48.49
C ASP A 322 -5.33 -43.95 48.49
N SER A 323 -4.54 -42.90 48.22
CA SER A 323 -3.64 -42.17 49.15
C SER A 323 -2.17 -42.61 49.42
N LEU A 324 -1.25 -41.60 49.30
CA LEU A 324 0.01 -41.28 50.04
C LEU A 324 1.27 -42.16 49.74
N GLU A 325 2.53 -41.72 49.71
CA GLU A 325 3.29 -40.47 49.98
C GLU A 325 4.76 -40.65 49.50
N GLU A 326 5.48 -39.54 49.21
CA GLU A 326 6.96 -39.24 49.30
C GLU A 326 8.02 -40.19 48.66
N ASP A 327 9.16 -39.79 48.03
CA ASP A 327 10.00 -38.59 48.12
C ASP A 327 11.08 -38.50 46.99
N LEU A 328 11.44 -37.26 46.62
CA LEU A 328 12.74 -36.68 46.18
C LEU A 328 13.69 -37.31 45.10
N SER A 329 13.91 -36.59 43.96
CA SER A 329 15.21 -35.95 43.56
C SER A 329 15.44 -35.71 42.03
N THR A 330 15.87 -34.47 41.70
CA THR A 330 16.76 -33.99 40.60
C THR A 330 16.48 -34.21 39.10
N ALA A 331 16.18 -33.06 38.45
CA ALA A 331 16.82 -32.47 37.25
C ALA A 331 16.62 -33.03 35.82
N THR A 332 16.49 -32.04 34.91
CA THR A 332 16.75 -31.98 33.45
C THR A 332 15.67 -32.34 32.41
N THR A 333 15.26 -31.27 31.70
CA THR A 333 14.99 -31.13 30.25
C THR A 333 13.72 -31.71 29.61
N SER A 334 13.23 -30.93 28.62
CA SER A 334 12.16 -31.17 27.63
C SER A 334 10.72 -31.19 28.16
N GLU A 335 10.05 -30.04 28.06
CA GLU A 335 8.58 -29.97 28.14
C GLU A 335 7.97 -30.42 26.80
N GLU A 336 7.54 -31.68 26.81
CA GLU A 336 6.59 -32.29 25.89
C GLU A 336 5.21 -31.64 26.13
N TYR A 337 4.73 -30.87 25.16
CA TYR A 337 3.38 -30.29 25.24
C TYR A 337 2.33 -31.39 25.00
N ASP A 338 1.62 -31.72 26.07
CA ASP A 338 0.54 -32.70 26.13
C ASP A 338 -0.61 -32.35 25.17
N ALA A 339 -0.94 -33.28 24.28
CA ALA A 339 -1.89 -33.11 23.18
C ALA A 339 -3.38 -33.17 23.61
N ASN A 340 -3.65 -33.25 24.91
CA ASN A 340 -5.00 -33.47 25.43
C ASN A 340 -5.74 -32.19 25.86
N LEU A 341 -5.15 -31.00 25.71
CA LEU A 341 -5.76 -29.71 26.07
C LEU A 341 -6.25 -28.89 24.87
N MET A 342 -6.59 -29.53 23.74
CA MET A 342 -7.12 -28.86 22.54
C MET A 342 -8.48 -29.37 22.09
N ASP A 343 -9.01 -30.43 22.70
CA ASP A 343 -10.34 -30.98 22.36
C ASP A 343 -11.51 -30.12 22.88
N GLU A 344 -11.25 -29.08 23.69
CA GLU A 344 -12.31 -28.26 24.30
C GLU A 344 -12.62 -26.95 23.53
N TYR A 345 -11.91 -26.65 22.43
CA TYR A 345 -12.19 -25.46 21.59
C TYR A 345 -12.80 -25.79 20.22
N PHE A 346 -13.30 -27.02 20.05
CA PHE A 346 -13.95 -27.48 18.81
C PHE A 346 -15.42 -27.85 19.06
N SER A 347 -16.18 -26.93 19.66
CA SER A 347 -17.64 -27.06 19.79
C SER A 347 -18.26 -25.68 20.04
N ASP A 348 -18.37 -24.86 19.01
CA ASP A 348 -19.51 -23.94 18.95
C ASP A 348 -19.86 -23.59 17.49
N SER A 349 -20.74 -24.41 16.91
CA SER A 349 -21.61 -23.97 15.84
C SER A 349 -22.98 -24.61 16.09
N GLY A 350 -23.83 -23.83 16.76
CA GLY A 350 -25.16 -24.23 17.20
C GLY A 350 -26.02 -24.82 16.08
N SER A 351 -26.55 -26.01 16.35
CA SER A 351 -27.70 -26.59 15.66
C SER A 351 -28.98 -25.98 16.22
N TRP A 352 -29.84 -25.46 15.35
CA TRP A 352 -31.27 -25.40 15.62
C TRP A 352 -31.89 -26.61 14.94
N GLU A 353 -32.33 -27.56 15.75
CA GLU A 353 -33.22 -28.65 15.35
C GLU A 353 -34.65 -28.11 15.26
N ASP A 354 -35.36 -28.44 14.18
CA ASP A 354 -36.74 -28.88 14.24
C ASP A 354 -37.02 -29.70 12.98
N ASP A 355 -37.29 -30.98 13.23
CA ASP A 355 -37.70 -32.03 12.30
C ASP A 355 -39.14 -31.78 11.78
N ASP A 356 -39.38 -32.11 10.51
CA ASP A 356 -40.21 -33.27 10.13
C ASP A 356 -40.54 -33.23 8.63
N ASP A 357 -39.78 -34.05 7.90
CA ASP A 357 -40.29 -35.22 7.19
C ASP A 357 -41.19 -35.05 5.93
N GLN A 358 -40.59 -35.40 4.78
CA GLN A 358 -40.96 -36.53 3.89
C GLN A 358 -40.83 -36.22 2.39
N GLY A 359 -39.96 -36.97 1.70
CA GLY A 359 -39.97 -37.07 0.24
C GLY A 359 -38.65 -37.47 -0.46
N GLU A 360 -38.01 -38.56 -0.03
CA GLU A 360 -36.98 -39.34 -0.75
C GLU A 360 -37.45 -39.83 -2.15
N PHE A 361 -36.63 -40.29 -3.09
CA PHE A 361 -35.19 -40.24 -3.41
C PHE A 361 -35.05 -41.05 -4.73
N HIS A 362 -34.16 -40.67 -5.64
CA HIS A 362 -33.78 -41.54 -6.76
C HIS A 362 -32.77 -42.61 -6.29
N GLU A 363 -33.16 -43.88 -6.29
CA GLU A 363 -32.24 -45.03 -6.27
C GLU A 363 -31.62 -45.27 -7.68
N PRO A 364 -30.54 -46.07 -7.82
CA PRO A 364 -29.37 -46.19 -6.96
C PRO A 364 -28.06 -46.24 -7.76
N VAL A 365 -26.95 -45.73 -7.21
CA VAL A 365 -25.62 -46.32 -7.50
C VAL A 365 -25.22 -47.05 -6.23
N ASN A 366 -25.50 -48.36 -6.20
CA ASN A 366 -25.16 -49.25 -5.08
C ASN A 366 -23.66 -49.14 -4.76
N ASN A 367 -23.27 -48.53 -3.64
CA ASN A 367 -23.33 -48.96 -2.23
C ASN A 367 -22.33 -50.07 -1.88
N THR A 368 -21.43 -49.72 -0.96
CA THR A 368 -21.25 -50.27 0.40
C THR A 368 -20.04 -49.53 0.99
N LEU A 369 -19.99 -48.91 2.16
CA LEU A 369 -20.70 -49.02 3.44
C LEU A 369 -20.30 -47.74 4.23
N GLY A 370 -21.21 -46.85 4.65
CA GLY A 370 -21.65 -46.76 6.05
C GLY A 370 -21.03 -45.59 6.84
N THR A 371 -21.88 -44.64 7.25
CA THR A 371 -21.78 -43.75 8.43
C THR A 371 -20.56 -42.85 8.61
N GLY A 372 -20.81 -41.53 8.64
CA GLY A 372 -19.89 -40.53 9.17
C GLY A 372 -19.88 -39.25 8.35
N PHE A 373 -19.68 -38.12 9.00
CA PHE A 373 -19.08 -36.90 8.44
C PHE A 373 -18.31 -37.19 7.14
N ALA A 374 -18.44 -36.34 6.12
CA ALA A 374 -17.50 -36.33 5.00
C ALA A 374 -16.11 -35.92 5.53
N ILE A 375 -15.46 -36.85 6.22
CA ILE A 375 -14.04 -36.95 6.41
C ILE A 375 -13.51 -36.98 4.99
N VAL A 376 -12.70 -35.97 4.67
CA VAL A 376 -11.77 -36.00 3.56
C VAL A 376 -11.15 -37.39 3.54
N SER A 377 -11.62 -38.27 2.66
CA SER A 377 -10.93 -39.51 2.35
C SER A 377 -9.72 -39.11 1.53
N ALA A 378 -8.73 -38.54 2.22
CA ALA A 378 -7.40 -38.37 1.69
C ALA A 378 -6.82 -39.77 1.57
N GLU A 379 -6.95 -40.37 0.39
CA GLU A 379 -5.97 -41.36 -0.02
C GLU A 379 -4.62 -40.66 0.04
N CYS A 380 -3.82 -40.97 1.06
CA CYS A 380 -2.48 -40.41 1.22
C CYS A 380 -1.58 -40.92 0.09
N GLY A 381 -1.69 -40.26 -1.06
CA GLY A 381 -0.68 -40.26 -2.11
C GLY A 381 0.50 -39.37 -1.72
N ASN A 382 1.37 -39.09 -2.68
CA ASN A 382 2.53 -38.21 -2.49
C ASN A 382 2.02 -36.78 -2.18
N PHE A 383 1.90 -36.44 -0.90
CA PHE A 383 1.44 -35.13 -0.43
C PHE A 383 2.48 -34.06 -0.80
N SER A 384 2.40 -33.50 -1.99
CA SER A 384 3.09 -32.27 -2.36
C SER A 384 2.13 -31.10 -2.13
N ILE A 385 2.35 -30.35 -1.06
CA ILE A 385 1.70 -29.05 -0.88
C ILE A 385 2.43 -28.10 -1.84
N SER A 386 1.95 -28.03 -3.08
CA SER A 386 2.41 -27.00 -4.01
C SER A 386 1.93 -25.65 -3.49
N PRO A 387 2.81 -24.67 -3.22
CA PRO A 387 2.39 -23.33 -2.86
C PRO A 387 1.52 -22.78 -4.01
N ARG A 388 0.25 -22.49 -3.71
CA ARG A 388 -0.70 -21.98 -4.69
C ARG A 388 -0.22 -20.61 -5.16
N LYS A 389 0.21 -20.51 -6.41
CA LYS A 389 0.67 -19.25 -7.00
C LYS A 389 -0.54 -18.49 -7.54
N VAL A 390 -0.96 -17.45 -6.81
CA VAL A 390 -2.01 -16.52 -7.24
C VAL A 390 -1.40 -15.45 -8.14
N GLU A 391 -1.96 -15.24 -9.33
CA GLU A 391 -1.60 -14.11 -10.20
C GLU A 391 -2.31 -12.85 -9.71
N CYS A 392 -1.56 -11.90 -9.17
CA CYS A 392 -2.11 -10.66 -8.62
C CYS A 392 -1.67 -9.42 -9.40
N PHE A 393 -2.61 -8.51 -9.65
CA PHE A 393 -2.40 -7.26 -10.39
C PHE A 393 -2.97 -6.07 -9.60
N PRO A 394 -2.34 -4.88 -9.61
CA PRO A 394 -1.06 -4.58 -10.24
C PRO A 394 0.09 -5.27 -9.50
N ALA A 395 1.05 -5.80 -10.24
CA ALA A 395 2.24 -6.39 -9.66
C ALA A 395 3.02 -5.32 -8.88
N PRO A 396 3.67 -5.67 -7.76
CA PRO A 396 4.59 -4.76 -7.08
C PRO A 396 5.62 -4.22 -8.07
N ASP A 397 5.77 -2.90 -8.12
CA ASP A 397 6.70 -2.22 -9.00
C ASP A 397 8.00 -1.90 -8.26
N ALA A 398 8.99 -1.38 -9.00
CA ALA A 398 10.23 -0.94 -8.39
C ALA A 398 9.92 0.11 -7.29
N LEU A 399 9.06 1.08 -7.57
CA LEU A 399 8.78 2.19 -6.64
C LEU A 399 8.17 1.75 -5.30
N ASN A 400 7.43 0.64 -5.29
CA ASN A 400 6.75 0.10 -4.12
C ASN A 400 6.91 -1.43 -3.99
N PRO A 401 8.11 -1.91 -3.60
CA PRO A 401 8.34 -3.33 -3.38
C PRO A 401 7.65 -3.80 -2.09
N CYS A 402 7.41 -5.10 -1.97
CA CYS A 402 6.83 -5.75 -0.78
C CYS A 402 7.82 -5.87 0.40
N GLU A 403 8.64 -4.85 0.58
CA GLU A 403 9.67 -4.75 1.62
C GLU A 403 9.32 -3.66 2.62
N ASP A 404 9.98 -3.70 3.78
CA ASP A 404 9.93 -2.59 4.73
C ASP A 404 10.49 -1.29 4.11
N VAL A 405 10.18 -0.16 4.74
CA VAL A 405 10.61 1.18 4.31
C VAL A 405 12.13 1.23 4.14
N MET A 406 12.89 0.70 5.11
CA MET A 406 14.35 0.67 5.08
C MET A 406 14.92 -0.63 4.48
N GLY A 407 14.17 -1.74 4.50
CA GLY A 407 14.53 -3.03 3.89
C GLY A 407 15.68 -3.80 4.58
N TRP A 408 16.88 -3.21 4.69
CA TRP A 408 18.09 -3.89 5.17
C TRP A 408 18.47 -3.53 6.60
N SER A 409 18.88 -4.54 7.39
CA SER A 409 19.27 -4.36 8.79
C SER A 409 20.46 -3.42 8.99
N TRP A 410 21.49 -3.50 8.13
CA TRP A 410 22.65 -2.61 8.20
C TRP A 410 22.30 -1.17 7.83
N LEU A 411 21.36 -0.98 6.89
CA LEU A 411 20.89 0.33 6.47
C LEU A 411 20.14 0.98 7.61
N ARG A 412 19.24 0.24 8.27
CA ARG A 412 18.52 0.68 9.47
C ARG A 412 19.46 1.16 10.59
N ALA A 413 20.49 0.36 10.91
CA ALA A 413 21.48 0.73 11.93
C ALA A 413 22.23 2.04 11.55
N SER A 414 22.65 2.14 10.29
CA SER A 414 23.33 3.34 9.77
C SER A 414 22.43 4.59 9.79
N VAL A 415 21.15 4.44 9.45
CA VAL A 415 20.18 5.54 9.42
C VAL A 415 19.92 6.09 10.82
N TRP A 416 19.84 5.24 11.85
CA TRP A 416 19.74 5.71 13.24
C TRP A 416 20.94 6.56 13.68
N PHE A 417 22.14 6.20 13.23
CA PHE A 417 23.33 7.03 13.46
C PHE A 417 23.22 8.38 12.76
N VAL A 418 22.84 8.40 11.47
CA VAL A 418 22.66 9.63 10.69
C VAL A 418 21.60 10.54 11.31
N ILE A 419 20.45 9.99 11.72
CA ILE A 419 19.37 10.72 12.39
C ILE A 419 19.88 11.38 13.66
N THR A 420 20.56 10.60 14.52
CA THR A 420 21.06 11.10 15.80
C THR A 420 22.05 12.23 15.59
N ALA A 421 23.00 12.06 14.67
CA ALA A 421 24.00 13.07 14.36
C ALA A 421 23.39 14.33 13.74
N ALA A 422 22.45 14.19 12.80
CA ALA A 422 21.78 15.31 12.15
C ALA A 422 20.92 16.12 13.14
N VAL A 423 20.11 15.44 13.97
CA VAL A 423 19.23 16.13 14.94
C VAL A 423 20.06 16.77 16.05
N VAL A 424 20.89 15.99 16.75
CA VAL A 424 21.68 16.50 17.89
C VAL A 424 22.68 17.58 17.43
N GLY A 425 23.37 17.33 16.32
CA GLY A 425 24.36 18.25 15.77
C GLY A 425 23.76 19.60 15.38
N ASN A 426 22.66 19.60 14.62
CA ASN A 426 22.05 20.86 14.16
C ASN A 426 21.31 21.59 15.29
N VAL A 427 20.70 20.88 16.24
CA VAL A 427 20.17 21.50 17.47
C VAL A 427 21.29 22.19 18.25
N ALA A 428 22.43 21.51 18.44
CA ALA A 428 23.58 22.11 19.13
C ALA A 428 24.11 23.35 18.38
N VAL A 429 24.19 23.31 17.05
CA VAL A 429 24.60 24.46 16.23
C VAL A 429 23.64 25.64 16.44
N LEU A 430 22.33 25.41 16.36
CA LEU A 430 21.31 26.43 16.59
C LEU A 430 21.40 27.00 18.01
N LEU A 431 21.53 26.16 19.03
CA LEU A 431 21.69 26.59 20.42
C LEU A 431 22.93 27.48 20.59
N VAL A 432 24.09 27.06 20.08
CA VAL A 432 25.34 27.84 20.19
C VAL A 432 25.23 29.19 19.48
N LEU A 433 24.63 29.21 18.28
CA LEU A 433 24.55 30.42 17.47
C LEU A 433 23.49 31.41 18.01
N LEU A 434 22.37 30.92 18.54
CA LEU A 434 21.27 31.75 19.04
C LEU A 434 21.48 32.23 20.49
N THR A 435 22.17 31.45 21.33
CA THR A 435 22.37 31.79 22.75
C THR A 435 23.52 32.77 22.97
N ASN A 436 24.45 32.88 22.01
CA ASN A 436 25.58 33.77 22.16
C ASN A 436 25.21 35.21 21.80
N HIS A 437 25.40 36.16 22.73
CA HIS A 437 25.06 37.59 22.57
C HIS A 437 26.02 38.38 21.66
N THR A 438 26.84 37.72 20.86
CA THR A 438 27.68 38.39 19.85
C THR A 438 26.82 38.95 18.72
N GLU A 439 27.23 40.06 18.11
CA GLU A 439 26.51 40.64 16.97
C GLU A 439 26.25 39.62 15.83
N MET A 440 25.05 39.65 15.28
CA MET A 440 24.63 38.76 14.19
C MET A 440 25.27 39.18 12.87
N THR A 441 26.29 38.44 12.43
CA THR A 441 26.90 38.62 11.12
C THR A 441 26.16 37.83 10.05
N VAL A 442 26.25 38.25 8.77
CA VAL A 442 25.58 37.57 7.65
C VAL A 442 25.94 36.08 7.56
N PRO A 443 27.20 35.65 7.69
CA PRO A 443 27.51 34.23 7.69
C PRO A 443 26.88 33.45 8.85
N ARG A 444 26.77 34.06 10.04
CA ARG A 444 26.11 33.42 11.20
C ARG A 444 24.61 33.26 10.95
N PHE A 445 23.98 34.29 10.42
CA PHE A 445 22.58 34.27 10.00
C PHE A 445 22.31 33.14 8.98
N LEU A 446 23.14 33.01 7.95
CA LEU A 446 22.99 31.96 6.94
C LEU A 446 23.28 30.55 7.50
N MET A 447 24.26 30.40 8.40
CA MET A 447 24.52 29.13 9.10
C MET A 447 23.32 28.70 9.97
N CYS A 448 22.60 29.62 10.61
CA CYS A 448 21.38 29.29 11.35
C CYS A 448 20.30 28.74 10.41
N HIS A 449 20.09 29.33 9.24
CA HIS A 449 19.11 28.84 8.28
C HIS A 449 19.50 27.48 7.69
N LEU A 450 20.78 27.25 7.42
CA LEU A 450 21.28 25.96 6.96
C LEU A 450 21.08 24.88 8.03
N ALA A 451 21.45 25.16 9.29
CA ALA A 451 21.23 24.23 10.41
C ALA A 451 19.74 23.94 10.67
N PHE A 452 18.86 24.94 10.50
CA PHE A 452 17.40 24.73 10.55
C PHE A 452 16.91 23.81 9.43
N SER A 453 17.39 24.03 8.20
CA SER A 453 17.06 23.18 7.06
C SER A 453 17.48 21.73 7.29
N ASP A 454 18.72 21.53 7.75
CA ASP A 454 19.27 20.20 8.03
C ASP A 454 18.56 19.51 9.21
N LEU A 455 18.09 20.28 10.20
CA LEU A 455 17.25 19.76 11.28
C LEU A 455 15.90 19.23 10.73
N CYS A 456 15.27 19.94 9.79
CA CYS A 456 14.05 19.46 9.13
C CYS A 456 14.29 18.15 8.38
N THR A 457 15.44 17.99 7.70
CA THR A 457 15.84 16.72 7.09
C THR A 457 16.03 15.60 8.13
N GLY A 458 16.62 15.92 9.28
CA GLY A 458 16.75 14.98 10.40
C GLY A 458 15.39 14.53 10.97
N LEU A 459 14.43 15.46 11.11
CA LEU A 459 13.06 15.14 11.56
C LEU A 459 12.30 14.30 10.54
N TYR A 460 12.44 14.59 9.25
CA TYR A 460 11.90 13.76 8.16
C TYR A 460 12.38 12.31 8.28
N LEU A 461 13.69 12.10 8.41
CA LEU A 461 14.24 10.74 8.57
C LEU A 461 13.78 10.07 9.86
N PHE A 462 13.68 10.82 10.95
CA PHE A 462 13.18 10.29 12.21
C PHE A 462 11.75 9.77 12.06
N MET A 463 10.88 10.48 11.33
CA MET A 463 9.53 9.98 11.01
C MET A 463 9.57 8.66 10.24
N LEU A 464 10.42 8.56 9.21
CA LEU A 464 10.59 7.31 8.45
C LEU A 464 11.09 6.15 9.32
N ALA A 465 12.06 6.40 10.19
CA ALA A 465 12.61 5.38 11.09
C ALA A 465 11.58 4.91 12.14
N VAL A 466 10.73 5.81 12.64
CA VAL A 466 9.66 5.44 13.58
C VAL A 466 8.63 4.53 12.90
N VAL A 467 8.23 4.84 11.67
CA VAL A 467 7.27 4.00 10.93
C VAL A 467 7.89 2.64 10.63
N ASP A 468 9.13 2.60 10.14
CA ASP A 468 9.85 1.36 9.85
C ASP A 468 9.98 0.46 11.10
N LEU A 469 10.21 1.03 12.28
CA LEU A 469 10.22 0.26 13.54
C LEU A 469 8.84 -0.25 13.93
N ARG A 470 7.77 0.54 13.74
CA ARG A 470 6.42 0.16 14.16
C ARG A 470 5.79 -0.89 13.26
N SER A 471 6.09 -0.86 11.97
CA SER A 471 5.53 -1.78 10.98
C SER A 471 6.57 -2.82 10.54
N TYR A 472 7.54 -3.13 11.38
CA TYR A 472 8.66 -3.99 11.04
C TYR A 472 8.18 -5.38 10.60
N GLY A 473 8.58 -5.80 9.39
CA GLY A 473 8.20 -7.09 8.83
C GLY A 473 6.78 -7.16 8.25
N GLU A 474 5.93 -6.17 8.50
CA GLU A 474 4.51 -6.15 8.09
C GLU A 474 4.10 -4.83 7.42
N PHE A 475 5.05 -4.04 6.90
CA PHE A 475 4.79 -2.69 6.38
C PHE A 475 3.66 -2.63 5.35
N PHE A 476 3.56 -3.61 4.45
CA PHE A 476 2.52 -3.62 3.41
C PHE A 476 1.09 -3.71 3.96
N ASN A 477 0.87 -4.20 5.18
CA ASN A 477 -0.44 -4.16 5.85
C ASN A 477 -0.81 -2.75 6.32
N TYR A 478 0.18 -1.92 6.64
CA TYR A 478 0.03 -0.54 7.13
C TYR A 478 0.32 0.52 6.04
N ALA A 479 0.70 0.08 4.83
CA ALA A 479 1.14 0.95 3.75
C ALA A 479 0.07 1.98 3.36
N TYR A 480 -1.22 1.58 3.32
CA TYR A 480 -2.31 2.51 3.02
C TYR A 480 -2.34 3.70 4.00
N ASP A 481 -2.31 3.40 5.31
CA ASP A 481 -2.42 4.44 6.35
C ASP A 481 -1.20 5.34 6.40
N TRP A 482 -0.02 4.81 6.05
CA TRP A 482 1.19 5.62 5.94
C TRP A 482 1.15 6.50 4.69
N GLN A 483 1.10 5.89 3.51
CA GLN A 483 1.26 6.57 2.21
C GLN A 483 0.16 7.60 1.97
N TYR A 484 -1.12 7.24 2.17
CA TYR A 484 -2.25 8.15 1.95
C TYR A 484 -2.60 8.98 3.20
N GLY A 485 -1.96 8.70 4.34
CA GLY A 485 -2.19 9.39 5.60
C GLY A 485 -1.53 10.77 5.68
N VAL A 486 -1.77 11.44 6.80
CA VAL A 486 -1.19 12.77 7.07
C VAL A 486 0.32 12.68 7.34
N GLY A 487 0.79 11.55 7.88
CA GLY A 487 2.20 11.34 8.21
C GLY A 487 3.12 11.48 6.99
N CYS A 488 2.79 10.79 5.89
CA CYS A 488 3.58 10.85 4.66
C CYS A 488 3.53 12.24 4.01
N LYS A 489 2.39 12.94 4.07
CA LYS A 489 2.25 14.32 3.59
C LYS A 489 3.17 15.29 4.34
N ILE A 490 3.25 15.18 5.66
CA ILE A 490 4.18 15.99 6.48
C ILE A 490 5.64 15.63 6.16
N ALA A 491 5.94 14.34 6.06
CA ALA A 491 7.29 13.85 5.76
C ALA A 491 7.79 14.36 4.40
N GLY A 492 6.98 14.22 3.35
CA GLY A 492 7.30 14.71 2.01
C GLY A 492 7.45 16.24 1.95
N PHE A 493 6.56 16.97 2.64
CA PHE A 493 6.69 18.41 2.79
C PHE A 493 8.02 18.80 3.44
N LEU A 494 8.38 18.20 4.57
CA LEU A 494 9.62 18.49 5.29
C LEU A 494 10.86 18.24 4.41
N SER A 495 10.87 17.14 3.67
CA SER A 495 11.97 16.75 2.79
C SER A 495 12.17 17.72 1.61
N VAL A 496 11.09 18.06 0.90
CA VAL A 496 11.18 19.02 -0.23
C VAL A 496 11.53 20.42 0.28
N PHE A 497 10.88 20.86 1.36
CA PHE A 497 11.11 22.16 1.96
C PHE A 497 12.57 22.31 2.42
N SER A 498 13.10 21.32 3.15
CA SER A 498 14.49 21.35 3.63
C SER A 498 15.50 21.25 2.50
N GLY A 499 15.23 20.43 1.47
CA GLY A 499 16.09 20.32 0.30
C GLY A 499 16.22 21.65 -0.44
N GLN A 500 15.10 22.31 -0.74
CA GLN A 500 15.11 23.60 -1.45
C GLN A 500 15.74 24.72 -0.63
N LEU A 501 15.39 24.80 0.67
CA LEU A 501 15.94 25.84 1.54
C LEU A 501 17.46 25.68 1.72
N SER A 502 17.96 24.45 1.84
CA SER A 502 19.39 24.16 1.98
C SER A 502 20.19 24.61 0.75
N VAL A 503 19.76 24.22 -0.46
CA VAL A 503 20.44 24.59 -1.72
C VAL A 503 20.47 26.10 -1.94
N ILE A 504 19.35 26.79 -1.67
CA ILE A 504 19.28 28.26 -1.76
C ILE A 504 20.21 28.91 -0.72
N THR A 505 20.20 28.42 0.51
CA THR A 505 21.06 28.94 1.58
C THR A 505 22.54 28.75 1.24
N LEU A 506 22.93 27.58 0.75
CA LEU A 506 24.30 27.30 0.29
C LEU A 506 24.73 28.22 -0.85
N THR A 507 23.84 28.47 -1.81
CA THR A 507 24.09 29.42 -2.90
C THR A 507 24.35 30.82 -2.36
N ILE A 508 23.55 31.29 -1.40
CA ILE A 508 23.73 32.61 -0.80
C ILE A 508 25.00 32.67 0.06
N VAL A 509 25.34 31.59 0.78
CA VAL A 509 26.62 31.47 1.49
C VAL A 509 27.78 31.62 0.49
N THR A 510 27.73 30.95 -0.67
CA THR A 510 28.79 31.11 -1.68
C THR A 510 28.88 32.49 -2.27
N LEU A 511 27.74 33.13 -2.55
CA LEU A 511 27.71 34.49 -3.07
C LEU A 511 28.29 35.48 -2.05
N GLU A 512 27.90 35.36 -0.78
CA GLU A 512 28.46 36.18 0.30
C GLU A 512 29.99 36.04 0.37
N ARG A 513 30.50 34.81 0.28
CA ARG A 513 31.94 34.52 0.32
C ARG A 513 32.68 35.01 -0.91
N TRP A 514 32.09 34.84 -2.08
CA TRP A 514 32.63 35.37 -3.31
C TRP A 514 32.73 36.90 -3.27
N PHE A 515 31.66 37.59 -2.87
CA PHE A 515 31.67 39.05 -2.71
C PHE A 515 32.73 39.50 -1.69
N ALA A 516 32.80 38.84 -0.53
CA ALA A 516 33.72 39.21 0.54
C ALA A 516 35.21 39.03 0.16
N ILE A 517 35.55 37.99 -0.60
CA ILE A 517 36.93 37.66 -0.98
C ILE A 517 37.35 38.44 -2.24
N THR A 518 36.54 38.39 -3.31
CA THR A 518 36.90 38.99 -4.59
C THR A 518 36.86 40.52 -4.54
N TYR A 519 35.97 41.10 -3.74
CA TYR A 519 35.87 42.56 -3.57
C TYR A 519 36.33 43.04 -2.19
N ALA A 520 37.26 42.31 -1.54
CA ALA A 520 37.77 42.65 -0.21
C ALA A 520 38.31 44.09 -0.06
N ILE A 521 38.65 44.76 -1.17
CA ILE A 521 39.16 46.14 -1.21
C ILE A 521 38.04 47.19 -1.07
N TYR A 522 36.78 46.84 -1.38
CA TYR A 522 35.64 47.75 -1.29
C TYR A 522 34.73 47.36 -0.11
N LEU A 523 35.04 47.88 1.10
CA LEU A 523 34.26 47.59 2.32
C LEU A 523 32.77 47.95 2.20
N GLU A 524 32.42 48.93 1.36
CA GLU A 524 31.04 49.40 1.14
C GLU A 524 30.16 48.45 0.31
N ARG A 525 30.73 47.41 -0.32
CA ARG A 525 30.00 46.47 -1.21
C ARG A 525 29.64 45.13 -0.56
N ARG A 526 29.83 44.97 0.76
CA ARG A 526 29.41 43.75 1.46
C ARG A 526 27.89 43.62 1.49
N ILE A 527 27.39 42.40 1.34
CA ILE A 527 25.97 42.10 1.51
C ILE A 527 25.59 42.50 2.93
N SER A 528 24.68 43.46 3.08
CA SER A 528 24.15 43.86 4.38
C SER A 528 23.22 42.78 4.93
N LEU A 529 23.10 42.70 6.27
CA LEU A 529 22.20 41.74 6.91
C LEU A 529 20.75 41.92 6.43
N SER A 530 20.29 43.15 6.26
CA SER A 530 18.95 43.45 5.73
C SER A 530 18.75 42.96 4.30
N ALA A 531 19.78 43.07 3.44
CA ALA A 531 19.71 42.53 2.08
C ALA A 531 19.69 41.00 2.09
N ALA A 532 20.56 40.36 2.88
CA ALA A 532 20.56 38.90 3.04
C ALA A 532 19.22 38.38 3.59
N ALA A 533 18.62 39.08 4.57
CA ALA A 533 17.31 38.73 5.11
C ALA A 533 16.20 38.81 4.04
N LYS A 534 16.19 39.86 3.20
CA LYS A 534 15.22 39.97 2.09
C LYS A 534 15.37 38.84 1.07
N ILE A 535 16.61 38.50 0.68
CA ILE A 535 16.88 37.40 -0.24
C ILE A 535 16.42 36.07 0.38
N MET A 536 16.75 35.84 1.65
CA MET A 536 16.32 34.64 2.37
C MET A 536 14.81 34.54 2.48
N MET A 537 14.07 35.62 2.75
CA MET A 537 12.60 35.60 2.73
C MET A 537 12.05 35.12 1.39
N GLY A 538 12.65 35.54 0.26
CA GLY A 538 12.29 35.02 -1.06
C GLY A 538 12.58 33.52 -1.21
N GLY A 539 13.73 33.07 -0.73
CA GLY A 539 14.09 31.64 -0.69
C GLY A 539 13.12 30.80 0.12
N TRP A 540 12.75 31.27 1.32
CA TRP A 540 11.75 30.64 2.17
C TRP A 540 10.39 30.53 1.48
N LEU A 541 9.91 31.62 0.86
CA LEU A 541 8.64 31.61 0.14
C LEU A 541 8.65 30.61 -1.02
N TYR A 542 9.75 30.54 -1.77
CA TYR A 542 9.92 29.56 -2.83
C TYR A 542 9.92 28.12 -2.29
N SER A 543 10.68 27.83 -1.23
CA SER A 543 10.74 26.49 -0.63
C SER A 543 9.37 26.05 -0.10
N PHE A 544 8.63 26.95 0.55
CA PHE A 544 7.27 26.69 1.01
C PHE A 544 6.32 26.42 -0.16
N LEU A 545 6.39 27.22 -1.22
CA LEU A 545 5.58 27.03 -2.41
C LEU A 545 5.84 25.65 -3.02
N MET A 546 7.10 25.31 -3.29
CA MET A 546 7.46 24.05 -3.93
C MET A 546 7.14 22.81 -3.07
N ALA A 547 7.25 22.91 -1.75
CA ALA A 547 6.83 21.84 -0.83
C ALA A 547 5.30 21.77 -0.67
N GLY A 548 4.58 22.87 -0.86
CA GLY A 548 3.12 22.92 -0.77
C GLY A 548 2.40 22.40 -2.01
N LEU A 549 3.02 22.46 -3.19
CA LEU A 549 2.39 22.08 -4.47
C LEU A 549 1.82 20.64 -4.50
N PRO A 550 2.53 19.60 -4.00
CA PRO A 550 1.95 18.26 -3.94
C PRO A 550 0.78 18.14 -2.95
N LEU A 551 0.72 18.99 -1.92
CA LEU A 551 -0.39 18.99 -0.96
C LEU A 551 -1.70 19.55 -1.56
N VAL A 552 -1.61 20.37 -2.61
CA VAL A 552 -2.77 20.94 -3.32
C VAL A 552 -3.14 20.15 -4.59
N GLY A 553 -2.49 19.01 -4.83
CA GLY A 553 -2.83 18.09 -5.92
C GLY A 553 -2.13 18.37 -7.27
N VAL A 554 -1.03 19.15 -7.28
CA VAL A 554 -0.18 19.29 -8.49
C VAL A 554 0.70 18.08 -8.71
N SER A 555 1.07 17.40 -7.62
CA SER A 555 1.76 16.11 -7.61
C SER A 555 1.36 15.33 -6.36
N ASP A 556 1.97 14.17 -6.09
CA ASP A 556 1.62 13.33 -4.94
C ASP A 556 2.86 12.87 -4.16
N TYR A 557 2.78 12.92 -2.83
CA TYR A 557 3.77 12.33 -1.92
C TYR A 557 3.46 10.85 -1.63
N SER A 558 2.22 10.42 -1.87
CA SER A 558 1.71 9.09 -1.51
C SER A 558 2.18 7.97 -2.45
N SER A 559 2.83 8.32 -3.56
CA SER A 559 3.26 7.35 -4.59
C SER A 559 4.39 6.41 -4.13
N THR A 560 5.18 6.79 -3.12
CA THR A 560 6.32 6.01 -2.62
C THR A 560 6.29 5.89 -1.10
N SER A 561 6.84 4.82 -0.53
CA SER A 561 6.88 4.62 0.93
C SER A 561 7.78 5.64 1.67
N ILE A 562 8.69 6.30 0.94
CA ILE A 562 9.64 7.32 1.42
C ILE A 562 9.07 8.74 1.31
N CYS A 563 7.87 8.89 0.74
CA CYS A 563 7.11 10.14 0.67
C CYS A 563 7.74 11.21 -0.23
N LEU A 564 8.38 10.79 -1.33
CA LEU A 564 9.00 11.69 -2.30
C LEU A 564 8.17 11.73 -3.60
N PRO A 565 8.08 12.90 -4.25
CA PRO A 565 7.36 13.07 -5.51
C PRO A 565 8.25 12.59 -6.67
N VAL A 566 8.37 11.27 -6.80
CA VAL A 566 9.25 10.61 -7.80
C VAL A 566 8.46 10.09 -9.00
N GLU A 567 7.16 9.90 -8.85
CA GLU A 567 6.31 9.31 -9.89
C GLU A 567 5.87 10.39 -10.89
N SER A 568 6.18 10.19 -12.18
CA SER A 568 5.83 11.10 -13.26
C SER A 568 4.82 10.44 -14.22
N LYS A 569 3.56 10.31 -13.77
CA LYS A 569 2.48 9.76 -14.62
C LYS A 569 1.94 10.80 -15.58
N ASP A 570 1.77 12.02 -15.10
CA ASP A 570 1.20 13.13 -15.87
C ASP A 570 2.26 14.16 -16.26
N VAL A 571 1.94 14.97 -17.28
CA VAL A 571 2.80 16.10 -17.70
C VAL A 571 3.00 17.10 -16.55
N GLY A 572 2.00 17.25 -15.67
CA GLY A 572 2.07 18.11 -14.49
C GLY A 572 3.16 17.69 -13.50
N ASP A 573 3.22 16.39 -13.17
CA ASP A 573 4.25 15.82 -12.28
C ASP A 573 5.64 16.03 -12.84
N ALA A 574 5.83 15.77 -14.14
CA ALA A 574 7.11 15.93 -14.82
C ALA A 574 7.58 17.40 -14.83
N VAL A 575 6.66 18.36 -15.04
CA VAL A 575 6.99 19.80 -14.99
C VAL A 575 7.37 20.22 -13.57
N TYR A 576 6.62 19.77 -12.55
CA TYR A 576 6.92 20.04 -11.15
C TYR A 576 8.30 19.50 -10.75
N GLN A 577 8.54 18.21 -10.97
CA GLN A 577 9.80 17.56 -10.63
C GLN A 577 10.98 18.15 -11.44
N GLY A 578 10.76 18.41 -12.74
CA GLY A 578 11.74 19.08 -13.59
C GLY A 578 12.11 20.48 -13.08
N SER A 579 11.14 21.26 -12.59
CA SER A 579 11.40 22.59 -12.05
C SER A 579 12.30 22.56 -10.81
N ILE A 580 12.11 21.57 -9.92
CA ILE A 580 12.96 21.35 -8.73
C ILE A 580 14.40 21.07 -9.15
N PHE A 581 14.60 20.16 -10.10
CA PHE A 581 15.94 19.81 -10.57
C PHE A 581 16.61 20.95 -11.32
N ILE A 582 15.87 21.70 -12.13
CA ILE A 582 16.40 22.86 -12.87
C ILE A 582 16.89 23.93 -11.91
N VAL A 583 16.09 24.31 -10.90
CA VAL A 583 16.50 25.31 -9.90
C VAL A 583 17.72 24.84 -9.13
N SER A 584 17.74 23.57 -8.73
CA SER A 584 18.90 22.97 -8.04
C SER A 584 20.15 22.97 -8.93
N ALA A 585 20.02 22.65 -10.23
CA ALA A 585 21.13 22.67 -11.18
C ALA A 585 21.67 24.08 -11.40
N LEU A 586 20.80 25.10 -11.52
CA LEU A 586 21.21 26.49 -11.65
C LEU A 586 21.96 26.99 -10.41
N ALA A 587 21.51 26.60 -9.21
CA ALA A 587 22.22 26.86 -7.96
C ALA A 587 23.62 26.24 -7.97
N TRP A 588 23.75 24.97 -8.35
CA TRP A 588 25.05 24.30 -8.48
C TRP A 588 25.99 24.96 -9.49
N VAL A 589 25.48 25.34 -10.67
CA VAL A 589 26.27 26.08 -11.66
C VAL A 589 26.76 27.41 -11.10
N THR A 590 25.89 28.13 -10.39
CA THR A 590 26.25 29.41 -9.74
C THR A 590 27.37 29.23 -8.72
N ILE A 591 27.24 28.23 -7.85
CA ILE A 591 28.25 27.86 -6.84
C ILE A 591 29.61 27.59 -7.51
N VAL A 592 29.64 26.76 -8.55
CA VAL A 592 30.87 26.40 -9.27
C VAL A 592 31.51 27.64 -9.90
N VAL A 593 30.73 28.48 -10.59
CA VAL A 593 31.23 29.72 -11.20
C VAL A 593 31.83 30.65 -10.15
N CYS A 594 31.15 30.86 -9.02
CA CYS A 594 31.64 31.67 -7.92
C CYS A 594 32.99 31.14 -7.38
N TYR A 595 33.12 29.83 -7.16
CA TYR A 595 34.40 29.26 -6.69
C TYR A 595 35.53 29.39 -7.68
N VAL A 596 35.27 29.16 -8.97
CA VAL A 596 36.27 29.35 -10.02
C VAL A 596 36.78 30.80 -10.00
N GLN A 597 35.88 31.78 -9.81
CA GLN A 597 36.26 33.19 -9.67
C GLN A 597 37.04 33.48 -8.38
N ILE A 598 36.65 32.89 -7.24
CA ILE A 598 37.38 33.01 -5.96
C ILE A 598 38.83 32.52 -6.16
N TYR A 599 39.03 31.31 -6.69
CA TYR A 599 40.37 30.74 -6.87
C TYR A 599 41.21 31.53 -7.88
N ARG A 600 40.61 32.05 -8.96
CA ARG A 600 41.30 32.95 -9.89
C ARG A 600 41.74 34.25 -9.22
N SER A 601 40.88 34.85 -8.39
CA SER A 601 41.22 36.08 -7.65
C SER A 601 42.36 35.87 -6.64
N LEU A 602 42.45 34.68 -6.04
CA LEU A 602 43.51 34.33 -5.09
C LEU A 602 44.83 33.92 -5.78
N GLY A 603 44.78 33.33 -6.98
CA GLY A 603 45.96 32.92 -7.75
C GLY A 603 46.64 34.05 -8.52
N GLY A 604 45.89 35.07 -8.97
CA GLY A 604 46.46 36.21 -9.70
C GLY A 604 47.30 37.18 -8.85
N GLY A 605 47.23 37.07 -7.51
CA GLY A 605 47.90 37.96 -6.56
C GLY A 605 49.33 37.57 -6.17
N GLU A 606 49.85 36.41 -6.60
CA GLU A 606 51.22 35.98 -6.27
C GLU A 606 52.31 36.80 -6.98
N SER A 607 51.99 37.47 -8.10
CA SER A 607 52.98 38.25 -8.88
C SER A 607 53.21 39.70 -8.40
N TYR A 608 52.44 40.23 -7.45
CA TYR A 608 52.63 41.60 -6.94
C TYR A 608 52.70 41.64 -5.41
N GLY A 609 53.93 41.61 -4.87
CA GLY A 609 54.37 42.23 -3.62
C GLY A 609 53.58 41.98 -2.33
N GLY A 610 54.15 41.23 -1.38
CA GLY A 610 53.87 41.33 0.07
C GLY A 610 52.54 40.79 0.59
N ARG A 611 51.56 40.48 -0.26
CA ARG A 611 50.22 39.95 0.14
C ARG A 611 50.15 38.44 0.36
N GLY A 612 51.26 37.70 0.21
CA GLY A 612 51.28 36.23 0.23
C GLY A 612 50.68 35.59 1.49
N ALA A 613 50.93 36.15 2.68
CA ALA A 613 50.39 35.62 3.93
C ALA A 613 48.86 35.83 4.07
N ALA A 614 48.36 37.00 3.64
CA ALA A 614 46.92 37.30 3.65
C ALA A 614 46.17 36.48 2.59
N ALA A 615 46.72 36.37 1.38
CA ALA A 615 46.19 35.53 0.31
C ALA A 615 46.18 34.03 0.70
N ALA A 616 47.21 33.56 1.40
CA ALA A 616 47.26 32.20 1.93
C ALA A 616 46.21 31.96 3.04
N ALA A 617 45.94 32.96 3.89
CA ALA A 617 44.87 32.88 4.89
C ALA A 617 43.47 32.81 4.24
N GLU A 618 43.19 33.67 3.26
CA GLU A 618 41.94 33.65 2.49
C GLU A 618 41.77 32.36 1.69
N ARG A 619 42.85 31.83 1.10
CA ARG A 619 42.82 30.51 0.42
C ARG A 619 42.52 29.36 1.37
N ARG A 620 43.05 29.39 2.59
CA ARG A 620 42.68 28.41 3.64
C ARG A 620 41.21 28.53 4.01
N ILE A 621 40.64 29.72 4.05
CA ILE A 621 39.21 29.94 4.33
C ILE A 621 38.35 29.43 3.16
N ALA A 622 38.72 29.75 1.92
CA ALA A 622 38.04 29.29 0.72
C ALA A 622 38.05 27.76 0.59
N ASN A 623 39.19 27.10 0.86
CA ASN A 623 39.30 25.63 0.85
C ASN A 623 38.34 24.97 1.86
N LYS A 624 38.17 25.57 3.04
CA LYS A 624 37.23 25.05 4.06
C LYS A 624 35.78 25.16 3.60
N MET A 625 35.42 26.24 2.94
CA MET A 625 34.06 26.43 2.41
C MET A 625 33.81 25.54 1.20
N ALA A 626 34.82 25.36 0.34
CA ALA A 626 34.78 24.42 -0.77
C ALA A 626 34.61 22.97 -0.27
N LEU A 627 35.22 22.60 0.85
CA LEU A 627 35.00 21.29 1.49
C LEU A 627 33.53 21.11 1.91
N LEU A 628 32.93 22.11 2.57
CA LEU A 628 31.53 22.07 2.99
C LEU A 628 30.55 21.91 1.83
N ILE A 629 30.87 22.50 0.69
CA ILE A 629 30.01 22.45 -0.49
C ILE A 629 30.26 21.21 -1.33
N GLY A 630 31.52 20.76 -1.37
CA GLY A 630 31.88 19.50 -2.00
C GLY A 630 31.19 18.32 -1.32
N THR A 631 31.06 18.33 0.01
CA THR A 631 30.32 17.28 0.73
C THR A 631 28.85 17.27 0.36
N ASP A 632 28.20 18.43 0.23
CA ASP A 632 26.81 18.51 -0.23
C ASP A 632 26.65 18.02 -1.68
N LEU A 633 27.52 18.45 -2.59
CA LEU A 633 27.49 18.04 -4.00
C LEU A 633 27.61 16.52 -4.13
N LEU A 634 28.55 15.92 -3.39
CA LEU A 634 28.77 14.47 -3.42
C LEU A 634 27.57 13.68 -2.88
N CYS A 635 26.85 14.22 -1.91
CA CYS A 635 25.65 13.59 -1.36
C CYS A 635 24.43 13.76 -2.29
N TRP A 636 24.33 14.88 -3.01
CA TRP A 636 23.23 15.17 -3.94
C TRP A 636 23.42 14.59 -5.34
N ALA A 637 24.66 14.43 -5.81
CA ALA A 637 24.95 14.00 -7.18
C ALA A 637 24.32 12.65 -7.56
N PRO A 638 24.34 11.59 -6.70
CA PRO A 638 23.67 10.34 -7.02
C PRO A 638 22.15 10.52 -7.20
N VAL A 639 21.52 11.27 -6.29
CA VAL A 639 20.06 11.52 -6.32
C VAL A 639 19.66 12.29 -7.57
N ALA A 640 20.42 13.34 -7.91
CA ALA A 640 20.17 14.12 -9.11
C ALA A 640 20.34 13.29 -10.40
N PHE A 641 21.37 12.45 -10.46
CA PHE A 641 21.61 11.57 -11.62
C PHE A 641 20.45 10.57 -11.81
N PHE A 642 20.04 9.88 -10.75
CA PHE A 642 18.94 8.91 -10.86
C PHE A 642 17.58 9.59 -11.06
N GLY A 643 17.36 10.76 -10.49
CA GLY A 643 16.15 11.56 -10.73
C GLY A 643 16.02 12.01 -12.20
N ILE A 644 17.12 12.47 -12.82
CA ILE A 644 17.12 12.88 -14.23
C ILE A 644 16.91 11.70 -15.17
N THR A 645 17.54 10.56 -14.88
CA THR A 645 17.39 9.34 -15.70
C THR A 645 15.98 8.75 -15.60
N ALA A 646 15.35 8.83 -14.43
CA ALA A 646 13.93 8.52 -14.26
C ALA A 646 13.04 9.44 -15.11
N LEU A 647 13.29 10.77 -15.09
CA LEU A 647 12.56 11.74 -15.94
C LEU A 647 12.78 11.52 -17.44
N ALA A 648 13.96 11.02 -17.83
CA ALA A 648 14.26 10.66 -19.21
C ALA A 648 13.60 9.34 -19.66
N GLY A 649 12.85 8.67 -18.78
CA GLY A 649 12.17 7.41 -19.07
C GLY A 649 13.08 6.17 -19.04
N VAL A 650 14.29 6.28 -18.49
CA VAL A 650 15.27 5.18 -18.40
C VAL A 650 15.74 5.04 -16.95
N PRO A 651 14.94 4.42 -16.04
CA PRO A 651 15.37 4.19 -14.67
C PRO A 651 16.54 3.21 -14.63
N LEU A 652 17.76 3.71 -14.39
CA LEU A 652 18.99 2.91 -14.38
C LEU A 652 19.23 2.14 -13.07
N VAL A 653 18.51 2.48 -12.00
CA VAL A 653 18.61 1.81 -10.70
C VAL A 653 17.24 1.30 -10.30
N ASP A 654 17.21 0.01 -9.96
CA ASP A 654 16.07 -0.60 -9.31
C ASP A 654 15.84 0.07 -7.96
N VAL A 655 14.60 0.43 -7.65
CA VAL A 655 14.30 1.34 -6.55
C VAL A 655 14.66 0.73 -5.18
N SER A 656 14.67 -0.60 -5.04
CA SER A 656 15.20 -1.25 -3.84
C SER A 656 16.66 -0.85 -3.54
N HIS A 657 17.48 -0.64 -4.58
CA HIS A 657 18.84 -0.11 -4.45
C HIS A 657 18.85 1.42 -4.36
N GLY A 658 17.87 2.09 -4.97
CA GLY A 658 17.64 3.53 -4.85
C GLY A 658 17.35 3.98 -3.41
N LYS A 659 16.75 3.13 -2.56
CA LYS A 659 16.54 3.39 -1.13
C LYS A 659 17.84 3.77 -0.42
N VAL A 660 18.95 3.09 -0.71
CA VAL A 660 20.26 3.40 -0.11
C VAL A 660 20.68 4.83 -0.44
N LEU A 661 20.45 5.28 -1.67
CA LEU A 661 20.82 6.63 -2.09
C LEU A 661 19.96 7.70 -1.40
N LEU A 662 18.64 7.46 -1.32
CA LEU A 662 17.68 8.44 -0.80
C LEU A 662 17.64 8.48 0.74
N VAL A 663 17.84 7.35 1.41
CA VAL A 663 17.73 7.25 2.87
C VAL A 663 19.10 7.39 3.55
N PHE A 664 20.18 6.94 2.90
CA PHE A 664 21.53 7.04 3.48
C PHE A 664 22.34 8.16 2.87
N PHE A 665 22.58 8.21 1.55
CA PHE A 665 23.48 9.22 0.98
C PHE A 665 22.90 10.64 1.02
N TYR A 666 21.64 10.82 0.62
CA TYR A 666 21.00 12.13 0.58
C TYR A 666 21.08 12.89 1.92
N PRO A 667 20.81 12.28 3.09
CA PRO A 667 20.84 13.00 4.36
C PRO A 667 22.22 13.08 5.02
N LEU A 668 23.27 12.44 4.46
CA LEU A 668 24.61 12.52 5.02
C LEU A 668 25.13 13.95 5.09
N ASN A 669 24.72 14.82 4.15
CA ASN A 669 25.11 16.23 4.18
C ASN A 669 24.60 16.93 5.45
N ALA A 670 23.33 16.69 5.83
CA ALA A 670 22.73 17.27 7.03
C ALA A 670 23.45 16.84 8.31
N CYS A 671 23.99 15.61 8.34
CA CYS A 671 24.84 15.11 9.42
C CYS A 671 26.24 15.74 9.41
N ALA A 672 26.87 15.91 8.24
CA ALA A 672 28.24 16.41 8.12
C ALA A 672 28.39 17.89 8.53
N ASN A 673 27.40 18.74 8.22
CA ASN A 673 27.48 20.19 8.39
C ASN A 673 27.87 20.64 9.82
N PRO A 674 27.23 20.17 10.90
CA PRO A 674 27.64 20.48 12.28
C PRO A 674 29.12 20.17 12.59
N PHE A 675 29.63 19.02 12.14
CA PHE A 675 31.02 18.63 12.36
C PHE A 675 31.97 19.52 11.57
N LEU A 676 31.61 19.86 10.33
CA LEU A 676 32.37 20.79 9.51
C LEU A 676 32.42 22.19 10.16
N TYR A 677 31.33 22.68 10.77
CA TYR A 677 31.38 23.93 11.54
C TYR A 677 32.31 23.82 12.75
N ALA A 678 32.21 22.73 13.52
CA ALA A 678 33.05 22.49 14.70
C ALA A 678 34.55 22.45 14.36
N ILE A 679 34.92 21.81 13.25
CA ILE A 679 36.32 21.65 12.86
C ILE A 679 36.83 22.93 12.16
N LEU A 680 36.06 23.45 11.21
CA LEU A 680 36.53 24.47 10.26
C LEU A 680 36.39 25.90 10.80
N THR A 681 35.41 26.15 11.68
CA THR A 681 35.05 27.50 12.16
C THR A 681 35.61 27.75 13.56
N LYS A 682 36.71 28.53 13.63
CA LYS A 682 37.33 28.92 14.92
C LYS A 682 36.37 29.69 15.84
N GLN A 683 35.54 30.56 15.26
CA GLN A 683 34.59 31.36 16.03
C GLN A 683 33.52 30.48 16.69
N TYR A 684 32.95 29.52 15.96
CA TYR A 684 31.99 28.57 16.50
C TYR A 684 32.58 27.78 17.68
N ARG A 685 33.82 27.31 17.58
CA ARG A 685 34.50 26.64 18.71
C ARG A 685 34.62 27.51 19.95
N ARG A 686 34.95 28.81 19.79
CA ARG A 686 35.02 29.74 20.92
C ARG A 686 33.65 29.93 21.58
N ASP A 687 32.62 30.04 20.76
CA ASP A 687 31.25 30.26 21.23
C ASP A 687 30.71 29.01 21.95
N LEU A 688 30.97 27.82 21.40
CA LEU A 688 30.66 26.53 22.03
C LEU A 688 31.37 26.38 23.39
N ILE A 689 32.66 26.69 23.46
CA ILE A 689 33.43 26.64 24.71
C ILE A 689 32.87 27.64 25.73
N THR A 690 32.50 28.84 25.29
CA THR A 690 31.89 29.86 26.16
C THR A 690 30.53 29.41 26.69
N LEU A 691 29.74 28.68 25.88
CA LEU A 691 28.47 28.10 26.31
C LEU A 691 28.68 26.97 27.33
N ILE A 692 29.60 26.04 27.06
CA ILE A 692 29.96 24.94 27.98
C ILE A 692 30.52 25.48 29.31
N ALA A 693 31.23 26.60 29.25
CA ALA A 693 31.72 27.27 30.45
C ALA A 693 30.59 27.84 31.31
N ARG A 694 29.51 28.33 30.69
CA ARG A 694 28.33 28.88 31.38
C ARG A 694 27.48 27.79 32.03
N THR A 695 27.53 26.55 31.55
CA THR A 695 26.82 25.41 32.17
C THR A 695 27.54 24.85 33.41
N GLY A 696 28.66 25.45 33.82
CA GLY A 696 29.31 25.17 35.10
C GLY A 696 30.20 23.91 35.14
N HIS A 697 30.24 23.11 34.06
CA HIS A 697 30.95 21.82 34.06
C HIS A 697 32.46 21.89 33.72
N CYS A 698 32.99 23.02 33.23
CA CYS A 698 34.42 23.14 32.85
C CYS A 698 34.94 24.59 32.83
N THR A 699 35.13 25.21 34.00
CA THR A 699 35.66 26.59 34.12
C THR A 699 37.14 26.72 33.70
N TRP A 700 37.95 25.67 33.87
CA TRP A 700 39.36 25.64 33.44
C TRP A 700 39.56 25.80 31.91
N LEU A 701 38.59 25.35 31.10
CA LEU A 701 38.68 25.43 29.64
C LEU A 701 38.69 26.89 29.14
N VAL A 702 38.03 27.78 29.89
CA VAL A 702 37.96 29.23 29.63
C VAL A 702 39.30 29.89 29.88
N GLU A 703 39.99 29.52 30.96
CA GLU A 703 41.30 30.08 31.33
C GLU A 703 42.37 29.71 30.29
N LYS A 704 42.36 28.45 29.81
CA LYS A 704 43.28 27.98 28.77
C LYS A 704 43.12 28.74 27.44
N TYR A 705 41.89 29.12 27.08
CA TYR A 705 41.63 29.87 25.84
C TYR A 705 41.87 31.38 25.98
N LYS A 706 41.71 31.96 27.17
CA LYS A 706 42.06 33.37 27.44
C LYS A 706 43.57 33.61 27.33
N LEU A 707 44.41 32.66 27.75
CA LEU A 707 45.88 32.74 27.66
C LEU A 707 46.43 32.73 26.22
N ALA A 708 45.67 32.24 25.23
CA ALA A 708 46.11 32.15 23.84
C ALA A 708 45.81 33.42 23.00
N ALA A 709 45.22 34.46 23.60
CA ALA A 709 44.80 35.69 22.92
C ALA A 709 45.73 36.86 23.27
N THR A 710 46.96 36.87 22.75
CA THR A 710 47.73 38.12 22.64
C THR A 710 47.30 38.89 21.39
N PRO A 711 47.11 40.23 21.46
CA PRO A 711 46.81 41.05 20.29
C PRO A 711 48.00 41.06 19.30
N PRO A 712 47.77 41.36 18.01
CA PRO A 712 48.84 41.48 17.03
C PRO A 712 49.77 42.65 17.40
N PRO A 713 51.08 42.56 17.11
CA PRO A 713 52.01 43.65 17.39
C PRO A 713 51.65 44.88 16.55
N THR A 714 51.45 46.03 17.20
CA THR A 714 51.37 47.34 16.57
C THR A 714 52.74 47.74 16.02
N ALA A 715 52.76 48.53 14.94
CA ALA A 715 53.90 48.84 14.06
C ALA A 715 55.13 49.57 14.68
N HIS A 716 55.26 49.63 16.01
CA HIS A 716 56.35 50.34 16.69
C HIS A 716 57.05 49.48 17.76
N THR A 717 57.49 48.27 17.43
CA THR A 717 58.45 47.52 18.27
C THR A 717 59.49 46.79 17.42
N ASN A 718 60.76 47.02 17.73
CA ASN A 718 61.94 46.45 17.04
C ASN A 718 61.99 44.90 17.08
N PRO A 719 62.61 44.23 16.09
CA PRO A 719 62.47 42.78 15.86
C PRO A 719 63.36 41.87 16.74
N SER A 720 63.91 42.33 17.86
CA SER A 720 64.96 41.61 18.59
C SER A 720 64.74 41.57 20.09
N ALA A 721 63.66 40.92 20.54
CA ALA A 721 63.57 40.39 21.91
C ALA A 721 62.64 39.17 21.94
N PRO A 722 63.04 38.03 22.56
CA PRO A 722 62.14 36.92 22.79
C PRO A 722 61.03 37.34 23.77
N ALA A 723 59.78 37.08 23.40
CA ALA A 723 58.62 37.36 24.24
C ALA A 723 58.73 36.61 25.58
N GLN A 724 58.97 37.33 26.67
CA GLN A 724 58.77 36.80 28.01
C GLN A 724 57.26 36.70 28.27
N LEU A 725 56.78 35.48 28.50
CA LEU A 725 55.44 35.23 29.05
C LEU A 725 55.39 35.80 30.48
N MET A 726 54.59 36.83 30.70
CA MET A 726 54.24 37.28 32.04
C MET A 726 52.79 36.84 32.32
N PRO A 727 52.53 36.07 33.40
CA PRO A 727 51.18 35.64 33.75
C PRO A 727 50.42 36.78 34.44
N LEU A 728 49.14 36.96 34.08
CA LEU A 728 48.26 38.00 34.64
C LEU A 728 47.38 37.51 35.81
N VAL A 729 47.65 36.32 36.37
CA VAL A 729 46.97 35.78 37.56
C VAL A 729 47.94 34.87 38.33
N ASP A 730 47.95 34.99 39.66
CA ASP A 730 48.82 34.23 40.58
C ASP A 730 48.70 32.71 40.42
N SER A 731 49.86 32.05 40.38
CA SER A 731 50.08 30.61 40.24
C SER A 731 49.36 29.74 41.27
N VAL A 732 48.92 30.32 42.38
CA VAL A 732 48.18 29.67 43.46
C VAL A 732 46.74 29.32 43.04
N THR A 733 46.13 30.11 42.15
CA THR A 733 44.74 29.89 41.69
C THR A 733 44.64 28.75 40.68
N TYR A 734 45.69 28.56 39.87
CA TYR A 734 45.79 27.50 38.87
C TYR A 734 45.98 26.11 39.49
N GLN A 735 46.71 25.99 40.59
CA GLN A 735 46.84 24.71 41.31
C GLN A 735 45.57 24.32 42.08
N ARG A 736 44.79 25.32 42.56
CA ARG A 736 43.55 25.08 43.32
C ARG A 736 42.40 24.56 42.45
N SER A 737 42.40 24.86 41.14
CA SER A 737 41.41 24.34 40.19
C SER A 737 41.72 22.92 39.69
N GLN A 738 43.01 22.50 39.68
CA GLN A 738 43.38 21.11 39.40
C GLN A 738 43.01 20.15 40.54
N SER A 739 43.02 20.60 41.80
CA SER A 739 42.69 19.73 42.94
C SER A 739 41.19 19.48 43.08
N GLN A 740 40.31 20.42 42.69
CA GLN A 740 38.85 20.27 42.81
C GLN A 740 38.22 19.24 41.86
N CYS A 741 38.90 18.80 40.80
CA CYS A 741 38.40 17.75 39.90
C CYS A 741 39.00 16.36 40.15
N LYS A 742 40.08 16.24 40.93
CA LYS A 742 40.66 14.93 41.26
C LYS A 742 39.76 14.16 42.23
N ASP A 743 39.02 14.87 43.07
CA ASP A 743 38.12 14.30 44.08
C ASP A 743 36.72 13.89 43.55
N SER A 744 36.38 14.22 42.31
CA SER A 744 35.12 13.81 41.68
C SER A 744 35.23 12.53 40.83
N SER A 745 36.39 11.86 40.85
CA SER A 745 36.65 10.60 40.13
C SER A 745 36.47 9.33 41.00
N GLU A 746 36.10 9.46 42.27
CA GLU A 746 35.86 8.33 43.17
C GLU A 746 34.39 8.31 43.60
N VAL A 747 33.55 7.63 42.82
CA VAL A 747 32.39 6.93 43.36
C VAL A 747 32.81 5.45 43.45
N PRO A 748 32.78 4.82 44.63
CA PRO A 748 33.08 3.39 44.74
C PRO A 748 31.90 2.56 44.22
N LEU A 749 32.22 1.64 43.29
CA LEU A 749 31.52 0.42 42.84
C LEU A 749 29.99 0.43 42.69
#